data_AF-A0A328DEQ2-F1
#
_entry.id   AF-A0A328DEQ2-F1
#
_cell.length_a   1.000
_cell.length_b   1.000
_cell.length_c   1.000
_cell.angle_alpha   90.00
_cell.angle_beta   90.00
_cell.angle_gamma   90.00
#
_symmetry.space_group_name_H-M   'P 1'
#
loop_
_entity.id
_entity.type
_entity.pdbx_description
1 polymer ?
#
loop_
_entity_poly.entity_id
_entity_poly.type
_entity_poly.pdbx_seq_one_letter_code
_entity_poly.pdbx_strand_id
1 'polypeptide(L)'
;MDPPHQAPNQNNPYITSNNPLHFTIHLPHSNAHPNPNLNSNSIPIHDHNPNSGCSSITQQVISLSIPRKRRQGRPRSTTASNQAYTNNNIQFIGTLSENPNFSTANGGPYNPTAATEQRQSATDVSDEIIVINKDATSEALIALTAGFPADSLTDEEIDAGVVSNVGGIEQVNYILIRNHIITKWRENVSTWLTKEMFIDIIPKHCATLLDSAYNYLVLRGFINFGVAPAIKERIDSDPSKPRVIVIGAGLAGLSAARQLMSFGFNVTVLEGRKRAGGRVYTRKVEGGNREASADLGGSVLTGTLGNPLGILARQLSYTLHKVRDKCPLYRPDGKPVDPDLDNKVETDFNRLLDQASKLRQSMGDVSQDVSLGAALETFLQINGNEVNAEEMSLFNWHLANLEYANAGLLSKLSLAFWDQDDPYDMGGDHCFLPGGNGRLVQALIENVPILYEKIVHTIRYGSDGVQVVAGTQVFDGDMALCTVPLGVLKNGSIKFIPELPQRKLDGIKRLGFGLLNKVAMLFSHVFWGTDLDTFGHLAEDPSHRGEFFLFYSYAPVAGGPLLLALVAGEAAHRFESTPPTDSVARVLQILKGIFEPQGIEVPEPIQTVCTRWGSDPFSFGSYSNVAVGASGDDYDILAESVGDGRLFFAGEATTRRYPATMHGAFLTGLREAANISQYAKVRALSMKVDKTPWKNAHSCASLLTDLFRQPDLEFGSFSVIFARKVTDAKSTAILRVTFSGSRKKSHDGLKPDQHSNKLLFQQLQSHFNQQQELHVYTLLSKEQAMELREVRGGDDARLNHLCEKFGVKLVGRKGLGPSADALIASIKAERGKRKPRPNLLKSGLSTSRVALPNRRVVRKAKIVRRGNGVTATPTRDAARMEAVRTLQNKPEVTNNNSARAASNAPSCSQVSSSKSTQNANGVNYGFCNGMSSTSTFTPSLNSCTGNFDTMGSEPSNKTCSTGSNPPSLTLEEIFGDDRSGGGPTHPPSNCDDRTQTFNLPPSVNFDFQ
;
A
#
# COMPACT_ATOMS: atom_id res chain seq x y z
N MET A 1 5.45 -2.93 80.92
CA MET A 1 3.98 -2.92 80.96
C MET A 1 3.51 -3.84 79.86
N ASP A 2 2.61 -4.75 80.21
CA ASP A 2 1.86 -5.65 79.33
C ASP A 2 0.41 -5.17 79.22
N PRO A 3 -0.46 -5.69 78.34
CA PRO A 3 -0.27 -6.42 77.06
C PRO A 3 -1.11 -5.69 75.95
N PRO A 4 -1.83 -6.30 74.96
CA PRO A 4 -1.82 -7.67 74.40
C PRO A 4 -1.85 -7.84 72.85
N HIS A 5 -1.19 -8.91 72.41
CA HIS A 5 -1.59 -9.94 71.42
C HIS A 5 -2.19 -9.68 70.01
N GLN A 6 -1.83 -10.66 69.15
CA GLN A 6 -2.62 -11.39 68.14
C GLN A 6 -2.40 -11.13 66.64
N ALA A 7 -1.96 -12.22 66.01
CA ALA A 7 -2.01 -12.62 64.61
C ALA A 7 -2.12 -14.18 64.63
N PRO A 8 -2.25 -14.91 63.50
CA PRO A 8 -2.46 -14.48 62.11
C PRO A 8 -3.71 -15.15 61.49
N ASN A 9 -3.91 -15.00 60.16
CA ASN A 9 -4.20 -16.19 59.36
C ASN A 9 -3.80 -16.04 57.88
N GLN A 10 -3.57 -17.15 57.20
CA GLN A 10 -3.31 -17.23 55.77
C GLN A 10 -4.60 -17.57 55.01
N ASN A 11 -4.78 -17.06 53.80
CA ASN A 11 -5.30 -17.89 52.70
C ASN A 11 -5.00 -17.28 51.34
N ASN A 12 -4.62 -18.13 50.39
CA ASN A 12 -4.45 -17.81 48.97
C ASN A 12 -5.12 -18.92 48.17
N PRO A 13 -6.17 -18.63 47.37
CA PRO A 13 -6.62 -19.51 46.31
C PRO A 13 -6.43 -18.89 44.93
N TYR A 14 -6.12 -19.76 43.97
CA TYR A 14 -6.14 -19.48 42.54
C TYR A 14 -7.47 -18.84 42.11
N ILE A 15 -7.41 -17.82 41.25
CA ILE A 15 -8.55 -17.43 40.40
C ILE A 15 -8.25 -17.90 38.97
N THR A 16 -9.26 -18.53 38.37
CA THR A 16 -9.20 -19.17 37.06
C THR A 16 -9.27 -18.17 35.91
N SER A 17 -8.74 -18.57 34.76
CA SER A 17 -9.04 -17.93 33.48
C SER A 17 -10.53 -18.05 33.14
N ASN A 18 -11.22 -16.92 32.92
CA ASN A 18 -12.21 -16.71 31.85
C ASN A 18 -12.92 -15.35 31.99
N ASN A 19 -12.62 -14.40 31.10
CA ASN A 19 -13.60 -13.56 30.39
C ASN A 19 -12.90 -12.52 29.49
N PRO A 20 -13.00 -12.61 28.16
CA PRO A 20 -12.80 -11.44 27.30
C PRO A 20 -14.02 -10.50 27.39
N LEU A 21 -13.80 -9.19 27.37
CA LEU A 21 -14.91 -8.22 27.41
C LEU A 21 -15.70 -8.25 26.09
N HIS A 22 -16.96 -8.67 26.19
CA HIS A 22 -17.92 -8.71 25.09
C HIS A 22 -18.41 -7.29 24.77
N PHE A 23 -18.09 -6.76 23.59
CA PHE A 23 -18.69 -5.52 23.10
C PHE A 23 -20.08 -5.83 22.51
N THR A 24 -21.08 -5.90 23.38
CA THR A 24 -22.48 -6.13 22.98
C THR A 24 -23.12 -4.86 22.43
N ILE A 25 -23.58 -4.89 21.18
CA ILE A 25 -24.42 -3.84 20.61
C ILE A 25 -25.82 -3.99 21.22
N HIS A 26 -26.24 -3.04 22.06
CA HIS A 26 -27.59 -3.02 22.62
C HIS A 26 -28.58 -2.37 21.65
N LEU A 27 -29.37 -3.21 20.99
CA LEU A 27 -30.69 -2.83 20.48
C LEU A 27 -31.75 -3.09 21.57
N PRO A 28 -32.76 -2.22 21.75
CA PRO A 28 -33.81 -2.44 22.72
C PRO A 28 -34.79 -3.51 22.24
N HIS A 29 -35.12 -4.46 23.11
CA HIS A 29 -36.24 -5.39 22.90
C HIS A 29 -37.22 -5.33 24.06
N SER A 30 -38.49 -5.18 23.70
CA SER A 30 -39.64 -5.22 24.61
C SER A 30 -39.87 -6.64 25.15
N ASN A 31 -40.28 -6.74 26.41
CA ASN A 31 -41.15 -7.82 26.87
C ASN A 31 -41.96 -7.36 28.10
N ALA A 32 -43.06 -8.05 28.40
CA ALA A 32 -44.12 -7.53 29.26
C ALA A 32 -44.46 -8.43 30.45
N HIS A 33 -44.79 -7.79 31.58
CA HIS A 33 -45.51 -8.30 32.77
C HIS A 33 -44.82 -9.39 33.63
N PRO A 34 -45.25 -9.61 34.91
CA PRO A 34 -46.16 -8.81 35.75
C PRO A 34 -45.58 -8.37 37.13
N ASN A 35 -46.37 -7.51 37.80
CA ASN A 35 -46.47 -7.09 39.21
C ASN A 35 -45.99 -8.08 40.33
N PRO A 36 -45.79 -7.64 41.62
CA PRO A 36 -46.51 -6.52 42.29
C PRO A 36 -45.77 -5.57 43.27
N ASN A 37 -46.41 -4.41 43.49
CA ASN A 37 -46.53 -3.59 44.72
C ASN A 37 -45.30 -3.26 45.62
N LEU A 38 -44.99 -1.97 45.78
CA LEU A 38 -45.35 -1.18 46.99
C LEU A 38 -44.99 0.33 46.90
N ASN A 39 -45.98 1.17 47.23
CA ASN A 39 -45.99 2.43 48.01
C ASN A 39 -44.68 3.19 48.37
N SER A 40 -44.65 4.53 48.50
CA SER A 40 -45.67 5.58 48.25
C SER A 40 -45.13 7.02 48.45
N ASN A 41 -45.87 8.02 47.93
CA ASN A 41 -45.93 9.44 48.35
C ASN A 41 -44.72 10.37 48.05
N SER A 42 -44.91 11.68 47.76
CA SER A 42 -46.16 12.47 47.52
C SER A 42 -45.90 13.81 46.82
N ILE A 43 -46.89 14.30 46.06
CA ILE A 43 -46.96 15.66 45.45
C ILE A 43 -47.73 16.63 46.38
N PRO A 44 -47.68 17.97 46.16
CA PRO A 44 -48.80 18.71 45.51
C PRO A 44 -48.33 19.64 44.34
N ILE A 45 -49.02 19.87 43.20
CA ILE A 45 -50.41 20.40 42.93
C ILE A 45 -50.45 21.96 43.09
N HIS A 46 -51.09 22.84 42.28
CA HIS A 46 -52.21 22.85 41.28
C HIS A 46 -51.81 23.60 39.97
N ASP A 47 -52.25 23.22 38.76
CA ASP A 47 -53.49 23.55 37.98
C ASP A 47 -53.73 25.00 37.51
N HIS A 48 -53.87 25.21 36.18
CA HIS A 48 -55.20 25.36 35.53
C HIS A 48 -55.17 25.35 33.97
N ASN A 49 -56.31 25.01 33.35
CA ASN A 49 -56.60 24.97 31.90
C ASN A 49 -58.03 25.55 31.68
N PRO A 50 -58.44 26.06 30.49
CA PRO A 50 -59.28 25.23 29.60
C PRO A 50 -59.31 25.57 28.07
N ASN A 51 -59.67 24.54 27.27
CA ASN A 51 -60.45 24.56 26.01
C ASN A 51 -59.93 25.29 24.74
N SER A 52 -60.26 24.90 23.49
CA SER A 52 -60.70 23.60 22.90
C SER A 52 -60.82 23.75 21.36
N GLY A 53 -60.33 22.79 20.53
CA GLY A 53 -60.48 22.90 19.06
C GLY A 53 -59.93 21.72 18.23
N CYS A 54 -60.81 20.80 17.84
CA CYS A 54 -60.61 19.58 17.05
C CYS A 54 -59.75 19.68 15.76
N SER A 55 -58.88 18.68 15.46
CA SER A 55 -58.93 17.86 14.21
C SER A 55 -57.74 16.90 13.98
N SER A 56 -58.05 15.73 13.39
CA SER A 56 -57.21 14.83 12.54
C SER A 56 -55.75 14.47 12.93
N ILE A 57 -55.49 13.16 13.11
CA ILE A 57 -54.15 12.56 13.20
C ILE A 57 -53.54 12.37 11.80
N THR A 58 -52.27 12.72 11.62
CA THR A 58 -51.42 12.27 10.51
C THR A 58 -50.16 11.59 11.04
N GLN A 59 -49.71 10.53 10.35
CA GLN A 59 -48.57 9.72 10.77
C GLN A 59 -47.25 10.49 10.57
N GLN A 60 -46.51 10.78 11.65
CA GLN A 60 -45.13 11.23 11.57
C GLN A 60 -44.17 10.05 11.55
N VAL A 61 -43.31 10.00 10.54
CA VAL A 61 -42.19 9.05 10.46
C VAL A 61 -41.14 9.48 11.49
N ILE A 62 -40.82 8.60 12.44
CA ILE A 62 -39.78 8.85 13.45
C ILE A 62 -38.40 8.78 12.78
N SER A 63 -37.80 9.93 12.53
CA SER A 63 -36.41 10.04 12.11
C SER A 63 -35.47 9.78 13.30
N LEU A 64 -34.70 8.69 13.24
CA LEU A 64 -33.70 8.40 14.27
C LEU A 64 -32.56 9.43 14.19
N SER A 65 -32.35 10.16 15.29
CA SER A 65 -31.36 11.23 15.41
C SER A 65 -29.97 10.67 15.68
N ILE A 66 -29.06 10.87 14.73
CA ILE A 66 -27.63 10.50 14.87
C ILE A 66 -26.92 11.51 15.79
N PRO A 67 -26.08 11.08 16.75
CA PRO A 67 -25.31 11.98 17.60
C PRO A 67 -24.43 12.96 16.80
N ARG A 68 -24.43 14.24 17.20
CA ARG A 68 -23.56 15.26 16.60
C ARG A 68 -22.14 15.13 17.17
N LYS A 69 -21.16 15.06 16.27
CA LYS A 69 -19.73 15.32 16.53
C LYS A 69 -19.26 16.51 15.67
N ARG A 70 -18.17 17.15 16.11
CA ARG A 70 -17.45 18.20 15.36
C ARG A 70 -16.97 17.68 14.00
N ARG A 71 -16.92 18.52 12.95
CA ARG A 71 -16.75 18.06 11.57
C ARG A 71 -15.55 18.70 10.87
N GLN A 72 -14.51 17.91 10.66
CA GLN A 72 -13.68 18.12 9.46
C GLN A 72 -14.58 17.93 8.21
N GLY A 73 -14.29 18.70 7.17
CA GLY A 73 -15.31 19.19 6.24
C GLY A 73 -16.08 18.13 5.48
N ARG A 74 -17.38 18.39 5.21
CA ARG A 74 -18.22 17.46 4.44
C ARG A 74 -19.37 18.12 3.67
N PRO A 75 -19.25 18.25 2.34
CA PRO A 75 -20.39 18.38 1.45
C PRO A 75 -21.25 17.10 1.46
N ARG A 76 -22.55 17.22 1.20
CA ARG A 76 -23.42 16.04 0.98
C ARG A 76 -24.44 16.30 -0.13
N SER A 77 -24.03 16.13 -1.38
CA SER A 77 -24.97 16.01 -2.52
C SER A 77 -24.34 15.31 -3.72
N THR A 78 -24.91 14.17 -4.11
CA THR A 78 -24.85 13.61 -5.48
C THR A 78 -26.18 12.92 -5.76
N THR A 79 -27.15 13.68 -6.29
CA THR A 79 -28.41 13.11 -6.80
C THR A 79 -28.13 12.42 -8.12
N ALA A 80 -28.20 11.09 -8.17
CA ALA A 80 -28.03 10.34 -9.42
C ALA A 80 -29.26 10.56 -10.33
N SER A 81 -29.06 11.25 -11.45
CA SER A 81 -30.11 11.54 -12.43
C SER A 81 -30.32 10.38 -13.41
N ASN A 82 -31.26 9.49 -13.10
CA ASN A 82 -31.81 8.55 -14.10
C ASN A 82 -33.10 9.11 -14.69
N GLN A 83 -33.21 9.10 -16.01
CA GLN A 83 -34.40 9.55 -16.72
C GLN A 83 -35.56 8.55 -16.56
N ALA A 84 -36.78 9.07 -16.52
CA ALA A 84 -37.97 8.27 -16.21
C ALA A 84 -38.41 7.40 -17.38
N TYR A 85 -38.69 6.12 -17.09
CA TYR A 85 -39.69 5.33 -17.81
C TYR A 85 -40.92 5.16 -16.92
N THR A 86 -42.11 5.23 -17.51
CA THR A 86 -43.38 5.34 -16.77
C THR A 86 -43.86 4.00 -16.24
N ASN A 87 -44.16 3.96 -14.93
CA ASN A 87 -44.84 2.84 -14.29
C ASN A 87 -46.25 2.58 -14.84
N ASN A 88 -46.74 1.36 -14.65
CA ASN A 88 -48.17 1.10 -14.52
C ASN A 88 -48.41 0.15 -13.33
N ASN A 89 -49.59 0.26 -12.71
CA ASN A 89 -49.84 -0.19 -11.33
C ASN A 89 -50.05 -1.70 -11.14
N ILE A 90 -49.89 -2.16 -9.90
CA ILE A 90 -50.97 -2.78 -9.10
C ILE A 90 -50.60 -2.69 -7.59
N GLN A 91 -51.60 -2.49 -6.72
CA GLN A 91 -51.44 -2.38 -5.25
C GLN A 91 -52.10 -3.55 -4.52
N PHE A 92 -51.69 -3.81 -3.27
CA PHE A 92 -52.29 -4.77 -2.35
C PHE A 92 -52.90 -4.08 -1.11
N ILE A 93 -54.12 -4.47 -0.75
CA ILE A 93 -54.86 -4.17 0.50
C ILE A 93 -55.73 -5.43 0.78
N GLY A 94 -55.94 -5.94 1.99
CA GLY A 94 -55.53 -5.44 3.31
C GLY A 94 -55.80 -6.43 4.47
N THR A 95 -56.08 -5.90 5.66
CA THR A 95 -56.05 -6.56 6.99
C THR A 95 -57.33 -7.26 7.44
N LEU A 96 -57.24 -8.26 8.34
CA LEU A 96 -57.88 -8.26 9.69
C LEU A 96 -57.53 -9.51 10.54
N SER A 97 -57.80 -9.45 11.86
CA SER A 97 -57.76 -10.54 12.87
C SER A 97 -59.21 -10.99 13.24
N GLU A 98 -59.53 -11.95 14.13
CA GLU A 98 -58.81 -12.73 15.14
C GLU A 98 -59.64 -14.01 15.54
N ASN A 99 -58.97 -15.13 15.90
CA ASN A 99 -59.29 -16.23 16.85
C ASN A 99 -60.74 -16.63 17.29
N PRO A 100 -60.97 -17.84 17.89
CA PRO A 100 -60.27 -19.15 17.81
C PRO A 100 -61.22 -20.41 17.83
N ASN A 101 -60.60 -21.61 18.00
CA ASN A 101 -61.09 -22.87 18.61
C ASN A 101 -61.51 -24.09 17.76
N PHE A 102 -60.73 -25.17 17.93
CA PHE A 102 -61.08 -26.60 18.12
C PHE A 102 -62.30 -27.23 17.42
N SER A 103 -62.03 -28.30 16.65
CA SER A 103 -62.26 -29.68 17.16
C SER A 103 -61.59 -30.75 16.28
N THR A 104 -61.28 -31.90 16.87
CA THR A 104 -60.61 -33.06 16.22
C THR A 104 -61.52 -34.28 16.17
N ALA A 105 -61.54 -35.01 15.05
CA ALA A 105 -62.00 -36.41 15.03
C ALA A 105 -61.44 -37.19 13.82
N ASN A 106 -61.02 -38.44 14.08
CA ASN A 106 -61.01 -39.65 13.26
C ASN A 106 -60.76 -39.51 11.72
N GLY A 107 -59.79 -40.19 11.10
CA GLY A 107 -59.12 -41.45 11.48
C GLY A 107 -59.69 -42.63 10.69
N GLY A 108 -58.94 -43.14 9.71
CA GLY A 108 -59.35 -44.25 8.85
C GLY A 108 -58.18 -44.74 7.97
N PRO A 109 -57.51 -45.86 8.31
CA PRO A 109 -56.29 -46.30 7.64
C PRO A 109 -56.51 -47.47 6.67
N TYR A 110 -55.96 -47.40 5.46
CA TYR A 110 -55.64 -48.58 4.64
C TYR A 110 -54.36 -48.37 3.82
N ASN A 111 -53.64 -49.47 3.61
CA ASN A 111 -52.25 -49.56 3.16
C ASN A 111 -51.99 -51.03 2.72
N PRO A 112 -51.02 -51.38 1.86
CA PRO A 112 -50.35 -50.62 0.78
C PRO A 112 -51.07 -50.92 -0.58
N THR A 113 -50.54 -51.26 -1.77
CA THR A 113 -49.19 -51.59 -2.27
C THR A 113 -49.01 -51.40 -3.78
N ALA A 114 -47.97 -50.66 -4.17
CA ALA A 114 -47.06 -50.87 -5.32
C ALA A 114 -47.59 -51.32 -6.71
N ALA A 115 -47.66 -50.35 -7.63
CA ALA A 115 -47.34 -50.55 -9.05
C ALA A 115 -46.62 -49.31 -9.62
N THR A 116 -45.30 -49.31 -9.44
CA THR A 116 -44.23 -48.57 -10.13
C THR A 116 -44.59 -47.69 -11.34
N GLU A 117 -44.34 -46.38 -11.25
CA GLU A 117 -43.77 -45.62 -12.38
C GLU A 117 -42.85 -44.49 -11.88
N GLN A 118 -41.75 -44.23 -12.59
CA GLN A 118 -40.66 -43.36 -12.09
C GLN A 118 -40.77 -41.93 -12.63
N ARG A 119 -41.03 -40.95 -11.75
CA ARG A 119 -40.59 -39.55 -11.93
C ARG A 119 -40.15 -38.93 -10.60
N GLN A 120 -38.94 -39.26 -10.17
CA GLN A 120 -38.21 -38.36 -9.27
C GLN A 120 -37.68 -37.19 -10.10
N SER A 121 -38.39 -36.06 -10.08
CA SER A 121 -37.77 -34.77 -10.37
C SER A 121 -36.83 -34.45 -9.22
N ALA A 122 -35.53 -34.71 -9.39
CA ALA A 122 -34.53 -34.14 -8.51
C ALA A 122 -34.58 -32.62 -8.67
N THR A 123 -35.07 -31.91 -7.66
CA THR A 123 -34.90 -30.46 -7.53
C THR A 123 -33.41 -30.18 -7.39
N ASP A 124 -32.85 -29.32 -8.23
CA ASP A 124 -31.40 -29.12 -8.26
C ASP A 124 -30.97 -28.29 -7.04
N VAL A 125 -30.34 -28.96 -6.08
CA VAL A 125 -30.01 -28.38 -4.75
C VAL A 125 -28.83 -27.39 -4.84
N SER A 126 -28.28 -27.16 -6.04
CA SER A 126 -27.40 -26.01 -6.32
C SER A 126 -28.13 -24.67 -6.28
N ASP A 127 -29.44 -24.68 -6.52
CA ASP A 127 -30.25 -23.47 -6.74
C ASP A 127 -31.01 -23.04 -5.48
N GLU A 128 -30.56 -23.49 -4.30
CA GLU A 128 -31.08 -23.04 -3.01
C GLU A 128 -30.14 -22.01 -2.35
N ILE A 129 -30.71 -20.92 -1.81
CA ILE A 129 -29.96 -19.96 -0.99
C ILE A 129 -29.77 -20.56 0.40
N ILE A 130 -28.51 -20.70 0.83
CA ILE A 130 -28.16 -21.31 2.11
C ILE A 130 -28.47 -20.39 3.30
N VAL A 131 -28.75 -20.98 4.46
CA VAL A 131 -28.91 -20.26 5.73
C VAL A 131 -27.87 -20.77 6.72
N ILE A 132 -26.87 -19.95 7.03
CA ILE A 132 -25.74 -20.32 7.90
C ILE A 132 -26.02 -19.94 9.36
N ASN A 133 -26.54 -18.74 9.59
CA ASN A 133 -26.90 -18.22 10.92
C ASN A 133 -28.32 -17.61 10.90
N LYS A 134 -28.75 -16.97 12.00
CA LYS A 134 -30.03 -16.24 12.08
C LYS A 134 -29.92 -14.70 11.95
N ASP A 135 -28.71 -14.19 11.74
CA ASP A 135 -28.40 -12.76 11.66
C ASP A 135 -27.29 -12.53 10.62
N ALA A 136 -27.64 -12.74 9.35
CA ALA A 136 -26.74 -12.49 8.22
C ALA A 136 -26.47 -10.99 8.04
N THR A 137 -27.34 -10.13 8.56
CA THR A 137 -27.22 -8.67 8.53
C THR A 137 -26.01 -8.21 9.35
N SER A 138 -25.84 -8.70 10.57
CA SER A 138 -24.64 -8.40 11.38
C SER A 138 -23.36 -8.93 10.74
N GLU A 139 -23.39 -10.12 10.13
CA GLU A 139 -22.22 -10.68 9.43
C GLU A 139 -21.84 -9.85 8.20
N ALA A 140 -22.83 -9.35 7.44
CA ALA A 140 -22.61 -8.44 6.33
C ALA A 140 -22.07 -7.07 6.77
N LEU A 141 -22.53 -6.52 7.90
CA LEU A 141 -21.97 -5.31 8.49
C LEU A 141 -20.53 -5.50 8.97
N ILE A 142 -20.18 -6.66 9.53
CA ILE A 142 -18.80 -7.00 9.92
C ILE A 142 -17.91 -7.15 8.68
N ALA A 143 -18.39 -7.81 7.62
CA ALA A 143 -17.71 -7.91 6.33
C ALA A 143 -17.50 -6.53 5.66
N LEU A 144 -18.45 -5.61 5.81
CA LEU A 144 -18.31 -4.22 5.36
C LEU A 144 -17.14 -3.51 6.05
N THR A 145 -16.91 -3.74 7.36
CA THR A 145 -15.69 -3.24 8.01
C THR A 145 -14.42 -3.89 7.46
N ALA A 146 -14.49 -5.08 6.86
CA ALA A 146 -13.34 -5.72 6.21
C ALA A 146 -13.13 -5.27 4.75
N GLY A 147 -13.94 -4.35 4.23
CA GLY A 147 -13.83 -3.80 2.87
C GLY A 147 -14.71 -4.50 1.82
N PHE A 148 -15.64 -5.37 2.23
CA PHE A 148 -16.52 -6.11 1.33
C PHE A 148 -17.95 -5.52 1.33
N PRO A 149 -18.57 -5.24 0.17
CA PRO A 149 -19.96 -4.81 0.14
C PRO A 149 -20.90 -5.95 0.58
N ALA A 150 -22.03 -5.58 1.18
CA ALA A 150 -22.89 -6.49 1.93
C ALA A 150 -23.54 -7.60 1.08
N ASP A 151 -23.87 -7.27 -0.17
CA ASP A 151 -24.74 -8.02 -1.10
C ASP A 151 -24.06 -8.33 -2.45
N SER A 152 -22.81 -7.92 -2.61
CA SER A 152 -22.09 -7.92 -3.89
C SER A 152 -20.63 -8.41 -3.74
N LEU A 153 -20.01 -8.68 -4.88
CA LEU A 153 -18.57 -8.98 -4.99
C LEU A 153 -17.79 -7.69 -5.22
N THR A 154 -16.58 -7.63 -4.68
CA THR A 154 -15.57 -6.64 -5.07
C THR A 154 -14.98 -6.98 -6.44
N ASP A 155 -14.43 -5.98 -7.14
CA ASP A 155 -13.73 -6.19 -8.43
C ASP A 155 -12.59 -7.22 -8.28
N GLU A 156 -11.88 -7.18 -7.16
CA GLU A 156 -10.80 -8.12 -6.83
C GLU A 156 -11.26 -9.58 -6.64
N GLU A 157 -12.51 -9.80 -6.23
CA GLU A 157 -13.12 -11.13 -6.13
C GLU A 157 -13.57 -11.63 -7.51
N ILE A 158 -14.11 -10.74 -8.34
CA ILE A 158 -14.49 -11.02 -9.73
C ILE A 158 -13.24 -11.39 -10.56
N ASP A 159 -12.18 -10.59 -10.48
CA ASP A 159 -10.88 -10.84 -11.15
C ASP A 159 -10.17 -12.10 -10.61
N ALA A 160 -10.41 -12.46 -9.35
CA ALA A 160 -9.91 -13.71 -8.78
C ALA A 160 -10.73 -14.95 -9.21
N GLY A 161 -11.89 -14.77 -9.84
CA GLY A 161 -12.78 -15.85 -10.25
C GLY A 161 -13.32 -16.66 -9.07
N VAL A 162 -13.74 -15.99 -7.98
CA VAL A 162 -14.19 -16.68 -6.76
C VAL A 162 -15.51 -17.44 -6.92
N VAL A 163 -16.27 -17.13 -7.98
CA VAL A 163 -17.49 -17.83 -8.43
C VAL A 163 -17.39 -18.09 -9.94
N SER A 164 -18.10 -19.11 -10.42
CA SER A 164 -18.11 -19.53 -11.81
C SER A 164 -18.85 -18.52 -12.71
N ASN A 165 -19.93 -17.92 -12.19
CA ASN A 165 -20.67 -16.83 -12.84
C ASN A 165 -20.94 -15.69 -11.85
N VAL A 166 -20.92 -14.44 -12.34
CA VAL A 166 -21.30 -13.26 -11.55
C VAL A 166 -22.82 -13.09 -11.61
N GLY A 167 -23.44 -12.83 -10.46
CA GLY A 167 -24.89 -12.84 -10.26
C GLY A 167 -25.46 -14.24 -9.97
N GLY A 168 -26.73 -14.28 -9.58
CA GLY A 168 -27.41 -15.54 -9.24
C GLY A 168 -27.01 -16.12 -7.88
N ILE A 169 -27.41 -17.38 -7.65
CA ILE A 169 -27.40 -18.02 -6.32
C ILE A 169 -25.99 -18.43 -5.88
N GLU A 170 -25.10 -18.78 -6.83
CA GLU A 170 -23.68 -19.05 -6.56
C GLU A 170 -23.00 -17.85 -5.86
N GLN A 171 -23.23 -16.63 -6.36
CA GLN A 171 -22.73 -15.40 -5.75
C GLN A 171 -23.32 -15.16 -4.36
N VAL A 172 -24.64 -15.34 -4.17
CA VAL A 172 -25.28 -15.13 -2.86
C VAL A 172 -24.73 -16.10 -1.82
N ASN A 173 -24.61 -17.39 -2.16
CA ASN A 173 -24.08 -18.41 -1.28
C ASN A 173 -22.59 -18.17 -0.95
N TYR A 174 -21.77 -17.78 -1.93
CA TYR A 174 -20.38 -17.36 -1.68
C TYR A 174 -20.29 -16.17 -0.73
N ILE A 175 -21.13 -15.12 -0.92
CA ILE A 175 -21.14 -13.92 -0.07
C ILE A 175 -21.49 -14.27 1.38
N LEU A 176 -22.50 -15.12 1.58
CA LEU A 176 -22.88 -15.59 2.92
C LEU A 176 -21.72 -16.35 3.60
N ILE A 177 -21.06 -17.27 2.88
CA ILE A 177 -19.90 -18.02 3.39
C ILE A 177 -18.74 -17.09 3.73
N ARG A 178 -18.40 -16.15 2.83
CA ARG A 178 -17.36 -15.13 3.01
C ARG A 178 -17.62 -14.29 4.26
N ASN A 179 -18.82 -13.75 4.39
CA ASN A 179 -19.21 -12.89 5.52
C ASN A 179 -19.15 -13.67 6.85
N HIS A 180 -19.56 -14.94 6.85
CA HIS A 180 -19.47 -15.82 8.01
C HIS A 180 -18.03 -16.11 8.44
N ILE A 181 -17.13 -16.46 7.50
CA ILE A 181 -15.71 -16.72 7.79
C ILE A 181 -15.03 -15.46 8.35
N ILE A 182 -15.29 -14.28 7.75
CA ILE A 182 -14.78 -13.00 8.25
C ILE A 182 -15.28 -12.76 9.68
N THR A 183 -16.57 -12.97 9.93
CA THR A 183 -17.18 -12.80 11.26
C THR A 183 -16.51 -13.70 12.30
N LYS A 184 -16.32 -14.99 12.00
CA LYS A 184 -15.66 -15.94 12.91
C LYS A 184 -14.20 -15.60 13.21
N TRP A 185 -13.50 -14.95 12.30
CA TRP A 185 -12.16 -14.42 12.60
C TRP A 185 -12.22 -13.10 13.38
N ARG A 186 -13.19 -12.22 13.10
CA ARG A 186 -13.37 -10.94 13.80
C ARG A 186 -13.83 -11.12 15.24
N GLU A 187 -14.56 -12.20 15.56
CA GLU A 187 -14.86 -12.68 16.91
C GLU A 187 -13.57 -12.89 17.73
N ASN A 188 -12.60 -13.66 17.20
CA ASN A 188 -11.31 -13.89 17.86
C ASN A 188 -10.12 -13.83 16.88
N VAL A 189 -9.58 -12.62 16.69
CA VAL A 189 -8.44 -12.34 15.79
C VAL A 189 -7.10 -12.91 16.27
N SER A 190 -7.05 -13.48 17.47
CA SER A 190 -5.82 -14.05 18.06
C SER A 190 -5.65 -15.54 17.79
N THR A 191 -6.66 -16.21 17.21
CA THR A 191 -6.56 -17.58 16.72
C THR A 191 -6.34 -17.64 15.21
N TRP A 192 -5.85 -18.79 14.75
CA TRP A 192 -5.84 -19.15 13.34
C TRP A 192 -7.10 -19.96 13.02
N LEU A 193 -8.00 -19.43 12.18
CA LEU A 193 -9.10 -20.23 11.65
C LEU A 193 -8.57 -21.25 10.65
N THR A 194 -9.05 -22.49 10.72
CA THR A 194 -8.84 -23.49 9.66
C THR A 194 -10.14 -23.71 8.87
N LYS A 195 -10.04 -24.24 7.65
CA LYS A 195 -11.20 -24.48 6.79
C LYS A 195 -12.14 -25.54 7.38
N GLU A 196 -11.56 -26.50 8.10
CA GLU A 196 -12.23 -27.66 8.69
C GLU A 196 -13.30 -27.24 9.71
N MET A 197 -13.11 -26.08 10.36
CA MET A 197 -14.09 -25.47 11.29
C MET A 197 -15.45 -25.17 10.66
N PHE A 198 -15.53 -25.15 9.32
CA PHE A 198 -16.74 -24.80 8.55
C PHE A 198 -17.35 -25.98 7.79
N ILE A 199 -16.69 -27.14 7.74
CA ILE A 199 -17.12 -28.28 6.89
C ILE A 199 -18.47 -28.87 7.34
N ASP A 200 -18.74 -28.89 8.65
CA ASP A 200 -20.01 -29.36 9.21
C ASP A 200 -21.08 -28.25 9.32
N ILE A 201 -20.72 -27.00 9.00
CA ILE A 201 -21.61 -25.83 9.05
C ILE A 201 -22.14 -25.50 7.64
N ILE A 202 -21.29 -25.55 6.62
CA ILE A 202 -21.65 -25.21 5.24
C ILE A 202 -22.21 -26.45 4.51
N PRO A 203 -23.36 -26.35 3.82
CA PRO A 203 -23.92 -27.46 3.05
C PRO A 203 -22.94 -28.06 2.05
N LYS A 204 -22.92 -29.40 1.93
CA LYS A 204 -21.92 -30.13 1.12
C LYS A 204 -21.89 -29.75 -0.37
N HIS A 205 -23.01 -29.27 -0.93
CA HIS A 205 -23.04 -28.76 -2.32
C HIS A 205 -22.26 -27.44 -2.47
N CYS A 206 -22.14 -26.64 -1.40
CA CYS A 206 -21.38 -25.39 -1.35
C CYS A 206 -19.90 -25.57 -0.97
N ALA A 207 -19.38 -26.81 -0.89
CA ALA A 207 -18.00 -27.07 -0.46
C ALA A 207 -16.94 -26.39 -1.35
N THR A 208 -17.20 -26.23 -2.65
CA THR A 208 -16.36 -25.48 -3.59
C THR A 208 -16.35 -23.98 -3.30
N LEU A 209 -17.46 -23.40 -2.86
CA LEU A 209 -17.57 -21.99 -2.47
C LEU A 209 -16.89 -21.73 -1.12
N LEU A 210 -16.95 -22.69 -0.18
CA LEU A 210 -16.14 -22.67 1.04
C LEU A 210 -14.65 -22.73 0.73
N ASP A 211 -14.23 -23.62 -0.17
CA ASP A 211 -12.85 -23.67 -0.65
C ASP A 211 -12.44 -22.32 -1.30
N SER A 212 -13.29 -21.75 -2.15
CA SER A 212 -13.02 -20.47 -2.81
C SER A 212 -12.87 -19.32 -1.80
N ALA A 213 -13.88 -19.09 -0.96
CA ALA A 213 -13.90 -18.00 0.02
C ALA A 213 -12.76 -18.11 1.04
N TYR A 214 -12.54 -19.30 1.62
CA TYR A 214 -11.45 -19.48 2.59
C TYR A 214 -10.08 -19.25 1.95
N ASN A 215 -9.82 -19.81 0.77
CA ASN A 215 -8.53 -19.62 0.09
C ASN A 215 -8.32 -18.16 -0.35
N TYR A 216 -9.36 -17.45 -0.81
CA TYR A 216 -9.29 -16.03 -1.15
C TYR A 216 -8.96 -15.17 0.07
N LEU A 217 -9.70 -15.33 1.18
CA LEU A 217 -9.53 -14.55 2.40
C LEU A 217 -8.16 -14.75 3.06
N VAL A 218 -7.61 -15.98 3.05
CA VAL A 218 -6.26 -16.26 3.54
C VAL A 218 -5.17 -15.74 2.57
N LEU A 219 -5.35 -15.91 1.25
CA LEU A 219 -4.36 -15.49 0.26
C LEU A 219 -4.21 -13.97 0.19
N ARG A 220 -5.31 -13.22 0.27
CA ARG A 220 -5.32 -11.74 0.28
C ARG A 220 -5.04 -11.13 1.66
N GLY A 221 -5.07 -11.93 2.74
CA GLY A 221 -4.79 -11.47 4.10
C GLY A 221 -5.96 -10.71 4.76
N PHE A 222 -7.21 -11.09 4.48
CA PHE A 222 -8.39 -10.54 5.16
C PHE A 222 -8.67 -11.23 6.51
N ILE A 223 -8.18 -12.46 6.69
CA ILE A 223 -8.19 -13.24 7.94
C ILE A 223 -6.78 -13.81 8.21
N ASN A 224 -6.57 -14.36 9.41
CA ASN A 224 -5.34 -15.10 9.78
C ASN A 224 -4.01 -14.32 9.64
N PHE A 225 -4.05 -12.98 9.57
CA PHE A 225 -2.84 -12.14 9.47
C PHE A 225 -2.41 -11.56 10.83
N GLY A 226 -1.13 -11.16 10.93
CA GLY A 226 -0.63 -10.32 12.02
C GLY A 226 0.45 -10.95 12.91
N VAL A 227 0.24 -10.86 14.22
CA VAL A 227 1.28 -11.05 15.26
C VAL A 227 0.87 -11.90 16.46
N ALA A 228 -0.36 -12.44 16.50
CA ALA A 228 -0.79 -13.34 17.57
C ALA A 228 0.01 -14.66 17.58
N PRO A 229 0.20 -15.34 18.75
CA PRO A 229 0.99 -16.57 18.85
C PRO A 229 0.56 -17.68 17.87
N ALA A 230 -0.74 -18.00 17.83
CA ALA A 230 -1.30 -19.02 16.93
C ALA A 230 -1.18 -18.68 15.42
N ILE A 231 -0.80 -17.43 15.08
CA ILE A 231 -0.50 -16.99 13.72
C ILE A 231 1.02 -17.06 13.46
N LYS A 232 1.85 -16.74 14.46
CA LYS A 232 3.31 -16.93 14.42
C LYS A 232 3.69 -18.40 14.28
N GLU A 233 3.00 -19.30 14.97
CA GLU A 233 3.17 -20.76 14.93
C GLU A 233 2.86 -21.39 13.57
N ARG A 234 2.30 -20.63 12.62
CA ARG A 234 1.96 -21.05 11.26
C ARG A 234 2.99 -20.61 10.21
N ILE A 235 4.09 -19.99 10.64
CA ILE A 235 5.22 -19.65 9.79
C ILE A 235 6.21 -20.82 9.82
N ASP A 236 6.36 -21.49 8.68
CA ASP A 236 7.31 -22.60 8.53
C ASP A 236 8.76 -22.14 8.83
N SER A 237 9.50 -22.93 9.60
CA SER A 237 10.90 -22.64 9.95
C SER A 237 11.90 -22.99 8.85
N ASP A 238 11.52 -23.82 7.88
CA ASP A 238 12.31 -24.17 6.69
C ASP A 238 11.53 -23.79 5.41
N PRO A 239 11.90 -22.68 4.73
CA PRO A 239 11.09 -22.12 3.64
C PRO A 239 11.23 -22.93 2.34
N SER A 240 10.13 -23.55 1.91
CA SER A 240 10.06 -24.44 0.75
C SER A 240 9.79 -23.77 -0.61
N LYS A 241 9.48 -22.46 -0.62
CA LYS A 241 9.18 -21.68 -1.85
C LYS A 241 10.33 -20.74 -2.28
N PRO A 242 10.28 -20.21 -3.51
CA PRO A 242 11.26 -19.26 -4.08
C PRO A 242 11.73 -18.12 -3.15
N ARG A 243 12.88 -17.53 -3.45
CA ARG A 243 13.43 -16.43 -2.63
C ARG A 243 12.84 -15.08 -3.02
N VAL A 244 12.40 -14.32 -2.02
CA VAL A 244 11.89 -12.94 -2.18
C VAL A 244 12.75 -11.95 -1.39
N ILE A 245 13.23 -10.91 -2.06
CA ILE A 245 13.96 -9.80 -1.43
C ILE A 245 13.01 -8.63 -1.24
N VAL A 246 12.74 -8.25 0.01
CA VAL A 246 11.94 -7.07 0.35
C VAL A 246 12.87 -5.90 0.64
N ILE A 247 12.56 -4.72 0.08
CA ILE A 247 13.42 -3.53 0.17
C ILE A 247 12.69 -2.44 0.95
N GLY A 248 13.13 -2.22 2.18
CA GLY A 248 12.47 -1.40 3.21
C GLY A 248 11.78 -2.27 4.27
N ALA A 249 12.02 -1.94 5.55
CA ALA A 249 11.38 -2.54 6.72
C ALA A 249 10.32 -1.61 7.35
N GLY A 250 9.65 -0.80 6.52
CA GLY A 250 8.41 -0.10 6.91
C GLY A 250 7.22 -1.05 6.98
N LEU A 251 6.04 -0.56 7.39
CA LEU A 251 4.84 -1.42 7.58
C LEU A 251 4.49 -2.27 6.35
N ALA A 252 4.64 -1.73 5.13
CA ALA A 252 4.41 -2.47 3.89
C ALA A 252 5.40 -3.63 3.69
N GLY A 253 6.69 -3.40 3.90
CA GLY A 253 7.71 -4.44 3.79
C GLY A 253 7.58 -5.49 4.89
N LEU A 254 7.20 -5.08 6.10
CA LEU A 254 7.00 -6.00 7.23
C LEU A 254 5.73 -6.85 7.09
N SER A 255 4.60 -6.29 6.67
CA SER A 255 3.38 -7.09 6.44
C SER A 255 3.59 -8.06 5.28
N ALA A 256 4.20 -7.61 4.19
CA ALA A 256 4.57 -8.49 3.07
C ALA A 256 5.53 -9.61 3.50
N ALA A 257 6.59 -9.29 4.25
CA ALA A 257 7.56 -10.28 4.70
C ALA A 257 6.89 -11.37 5.56
N ARG A 258 6.09 -10.99 6.56
CA ARG A 258 5.37 -11.96 7.42
C ARG A 258 4.40 -12.83 6.62
N GLN A 259 3.64 -12.23 5.70
CA GLN A 259 2.65 -12.95 4.90
C GLN A 259 3.30 -13.87 3.85
N LEU A 260 4.44 -13.48 3.27
CA LEU A 260 5.25 -14.35 2.42
C LEU A 260 5.87 -15.52 3.20
N MET A 261 6.33 -15.27 4.43
CA MET A 261 6.85 -16.31 5.31
C MET A 261 5.76 -17.29 5.77
N SER A 262 4.54 -16.84 6.08
CA SER A 262 3.40 -17.75 6.35
C SER A 262 2.90 -18.48 5.10
N PHE A 263 3.25 -17.98 3.91
CA PHE A 263 3.12 -18.72 2.65
C PHE A 263 4.33 -19.61 2.34
N GLY A 264 5.36 -19.69 3.20
CA GLY A 264 6.54 -20.58 3.05
C GLY A 264 7.65 -20.07 2.13
N PHE A 265 7.66 -18.79 1.73
CA PHE A 265 8.72 -18.19 0.91
C PHE A 265 9.99 -17.91 1.71
N ASN A 266 11.15 -18.06 1.05
CA ASN A 266 12.44 -17.68 1.62
C ASN A 266 12.61 -16.16 1.52
N VAL A 267 12.28 -15.43 2.58
CA VAL A 267 12.31 -13.96 2.60
C VAL A 267 13.64 -13.43 3.13
N THR A 268 14.10 -12.30 2.60
CA THR A 268 15.12 -11.45 3.24
C THR A 268 14.71 -9.99 3.08
N VAL A 269 14.74 -9.22 4.16
CA VAL A 269 14.41 -7.78 4.14
C VAL A 269 15.71 -6.96 4.21
N LEU A 270 15.88 -6.01 3.30
CA LEU A 270 17.00 -5.06 3.30
C LEU A 270 16.49 -3.68 3.75
N GLU A 271 17.02 -3.14 4.84
CA GLU A 271 16.66 -1.83 5.37
C GLU A 271 17.89 -0.89 5.35
N GLY A 272 17.73 0.32 4.82
CA GLY A 272 18.82 1.29 4.70
C GLY A 272 19.20 1.93 6.04
N ARG A 273 18.25 2.01 6.97
CA ARG A 273 18.42 2.56 8.33
C ARG A 273 18.97 1.50 9.29
N LYS A 274 19.44 1.95 10.46
CA LYS A 274 19.72 1.13 11.65
C LYS A 274 18.49 0.71 12.46
N ARG A 275 17.28 0.83 11.90
CA ARG A 275 16.00 0.50 12.56
C ARG A 275 14.91 0.18 11.53
N ALA A 276 13.94 -0.64 11.94
CA ALA A 276 12.71 -0.87 11.18
C ALA A 276 11.70 0.29 11.35
N GLY A 277 10.51 0.11 10.79
CA GLY A 277 9.35 1.00 10.87
C GLY A 277 9.34 2.11 9.83
N GLY A 278 10.51 2.56 9.35
CA GLY A 278 10.63 3.63 8.37
C GLY A 278 9.99 4.92 8.86
N ARG A 279 8.87 5.33 8.24
CA ARG A 279 8.04 6.49 8.63
C ARG A 279 7.11 6.23 9.82
N VAL A 280 7.01 5.00 10.32
CA VAL A 280 6.51 4.74 11.68
C VAL A 280 7.72 4.74 12.61
N TYR A 281 7.86 5.77 13.43
CA TYR A 281 9.01 5.95 14.31
C TYR A 281 8.59 6.54 15.65
N THR A 282 8.56 5.69 16.67
CA THR A 282 8.54 6.12 18.08
C THR A 282 9.97 6.21 18.58
N ARG A 283 10.30 7.29 19.29
CA ARG A 283 11.55 7.48 20.02
C ARG A 283 11.24 7.59 21.51
N LYS A 284 11.95 6.83 22.35
CA LYS A 284 12.01 7.14 23.77
C LYS A 284 12.74 8.47 23.97
N VAL A 285 12.16 9.34 24.78
CA VAL A 285 12.78 10.54 25.32
C VAL A 285 12.84 10.44 26.83
N GLU A 286 13.95 10.86 27.43
CA GLU A 286 14.28 10.56 28.83
C GLU A 286 15.18 11.64 29.44
N GLY A 287 15.04 11.84 30.76
CA GLY A 287 15.83 12.80 31.54
C GLY A 287 15.06 13.26 32.79
N GLY A 288 15.77 13.83 33.79
CA GLY A 288 15.12 14.41 34.98
C GLY A 288 14.14 13.48 35.71
N ASN A 289 14.45 12.17 35.75
CA ASN A 289 13.59 11.10 36.27
C ASN A 289 12.20 10.98 35.59
N ARG A 290 12.09 11.42 34.33
CA ARG A 290 10.95 11.19 33.42
C ARG A 290 11.41 10.35 32.22
N GLU A 291 10.51 9.53 31.70
CA GLU A 291 10.59 8.98 30.34
C GLU A 291 9.25 9.16 29.61
N ALA A 292 9.28 9.21 28.28
CA ALA A 292 8.08 9.19 27.45
C ALA A 292 8.35 8.60 26.06
N SER A 293 7.32 8.06 25.42
CA SER A 293 7.37 7.50 24.06
C SER A 293 6.78 8.47 23.03
N ALA A 294 7.62 9.06 22.17
CA ALA A 294 7.25 10.10 21.22
C ALA A 294 7.13 9.57 19.78
N ASP A 295 5.95 9.65 19.16
CA ASP A 295 5.78 9.31 17.74
C ASP A 295 6.21 10.47 16.85
N LEU A 296 7.43 10.40 16.34
CA LEU A 296 8.04 11.37 15.43
C LEU A 296 7.52 11.21 13.98
N GLY A 297 6.98 10.03 13.65
CA GLY A 297 6.36 9.70 12.36
C GLY A 297 4.85 9.58 12.45
N GLY A 298 4.27 8.51 11.89
CA GLY A 298 2.83 8.22 12.02
C GLY A 298 2.37 8.11 13.48
N SER A 299 1.42 8.96 13.89
CA SER A 299 0.88 9.06 15.27
C SER A 299 -0.50 8.44 15.44
N VAL A 300 -1.42 8.70 14.50
CA VAL A 300 -2.85 8.41 14.67
C VAL A 300 -3.24 7.15 13.89
N LEU A 301 -3.95 6.24 14.54
CA LEU A 301 -4.75 5.22 13.86
C LEU A 301 -6.05 5.91 13.43
N THR A 302 -6.15 6.25 12.15
CA THR A 302 -7.36 6.79 11.53
C THR A 302 -8.34 5.64 11.28
N GLY A 303 -9.55 5.78 11.83
CA GLY A 303 -10.50 4.68 11.93
C GLY A 303 -10.08 3.56 12.89
N THR A 304 -11.08 2.92 13.48
CA THR A 304 -10.92 1.72 14.32
C THR A 304 -11.82 0.56 13.89
N LEU A 305 -12.90 0.85 13.14
CA LEU A 305 -13.64 -0.14 12.38
C LEU A 305 -12.87 -0.41 11.08
N GLY A 306 -12.53 -1.67 10.86
CA GLY A 306 -11.80 -2.12 9.67
C GLY A 306 -10.29 -1.98 9.70
N ASN A 307 -9.76 -0.91 10.31
CA ASN A 307 -8.32 -0.62 10.34
C ASN A 307 -7.50 -1.82 10.88
N PRO A 308 -6.63 -2.45 10.04
CA PRO A 308 -5.88 -3.64 10.42
C PRO A 308 -4.88 -3.39 11.57
N LEU A 309 -4.45 -2.15 11.79
CA LEU A 309 -3.57 -1.80 12.90
C LEU A 309 -4.31 -1.82 14.26
N GLY A 310 -5.62 -1.54 14.26
CA GLY A 310 -6.49 -1.80 15.41
C GLY A 310 -6.62 -3.29 15.72
N ILE A 311 -6.54 -4.15 14.70
CA ILE A 311 -6.50 -5.61 14.88
C ILE A 311 -5.15 -6.04 15.49
N LEU A 312 -4.02 -5.50 15.01
CA LEU A 312 -2.72 -5.76 15.63
C LEU A 312 -2.69 -5.30 17.10
N ALA A 313 -3.26 -4.13 17.41
CA ALA A 313 -3.41 -3.67 18.80
C ALA A 313 -4.23 -4.65 19.65
N ARG A 314 -5.35 -5.18 19.13
CA ARG A 314 -6.15 -6.22 19.80
C ARG A 314 -5.41 -7.55 19.96
N GLN A 315 -4.64 -7.99 18.98
CA GLN A 315 -3.78 -9.19 19.07
C GLN A 315 -2.65 -9.05 20.12
N LEU A 316 -2.22 -7.81 20.40
CA LEU A 316 -1.20 -7.46 21.40
C LEU A 316 -1.80 -7.03 22.76
N SER A 317 -3.13 -7.16 22.93
CA SER A 317 -3.88 -6.73 24.13
C SER A 317 -3.68 -5.26 24.51
N TYR A 318 -3.44 -4.37 23.53
CA TYR A 318 -3.35 -2.93 23.75
C TYR A 318 -4.71 -2.25 23.62
N THR A 319 -5.19 -1.67 24.72
CA THR A 319 -6.29 -0.70 24.70
C THR A 319 -5.86 0.56 23.94
N LEU A 320 -6.62 0.96 22.92
CA LEU A 320 -6.40 2.20 22.20
C LEU A 320 -6.97 3.40 22.97
N HIS A 321 -6.26 4.53 22.95
CA HIS A 321 -6.76 5.79 23.51
C HIS A 321 -7.45 6.60 22.40
N LYS A 322 -8.76 6.76 22.51
CA LYS A 322 -9.56 7.62 21.63
C LYS A 322 -9.09 9.08 21.77
N VAL A 323 -8.76 9.71 20.64
CA VAL A 323 -8.52 11.15 20.60
C VAL A 323 -9.84 11.87 20.92
N ARG A 324 -9.85 12.70 21.96
CA ARG A 324 -11.01 13.49 22.38
C ARG A 324 -11.36 14.56 21.35
N ASP A 325 -12.65 14.73 21.09
CA ASP A 325 -13.20 15.69 20.10
C ASP A 325 -12.98 17.18 20.52
N LYS A 326 -12.40 17.45 21.70
CA LYS A 326 -12.10 18.79 22.24
C LYS A 326 -10.70 19.24 21.77
N CYS A 327 -10.69 20.24 20.90
CA CYS A 327 -9.52 21.05 20.53
C CYS A 327 -9.88 22.53 20.74
N PRO A 328 -9.41 23.21 21.79
CA PRO A 328 -9.50 24.66 21.91
C PRO A 328 -8.44 25.32 21.03
N LEU A 329 -8.77 26.49 20.47
CA LEU A 329 -7.82 27.35 19.75
C LEU A 329 -7.43 28.54 20.64
N TYR A 330 -6.16 28.92 20.63
CA TYR A 330 -5.63 30.04 21.41
C TYR A 330 -5.11 31.16 20.50
N ARG A 331 -5.46 32.40 20.85
CA ARG A 331 -4.93 33.62 20.24
C ARG A 331 -3.45 33.83 20.61
N PRO A 332 -2.71 34.72 19.92
CA PRO A 332 -1.36 35.15 20.29
C PRO A 332 -1.25 35.75 21.70
N ASP A 333 -2.32 36.34 22.22
CA ASP A 333 -2.39 36.89 23.60
C ASP A 333 -2.75 35.84 24.67
N GLY A 334 -2.78 34.56 24.27
CA GLY A 334 -3.07 33.41 25.12
C GLY A 334 -4.54 33.22 25.50
N LYS A 335 -5.45 34.11 25.10
CA LYS A 335 -6.88 33.90 25.35
C LYS A 335 -7.45 32.80 24.45
N PRO A 336 -8.31 31.90 24.96
CA PRO A 336 -9.03 30.96 24.12
C PRO A 336 -9.97 31.72 23.16
N VAL A 337 -10.05 31.26 21.92
CA VAL A 337 -10.99 31.77 20.91
C VAL A 337 -12.43 31.57 21.39
N ASP A 338 -13.33 32.47 20.98
CA ASP A 338 -14.75 32.34 21.28
C ASP A 338 -15.35 31.11 20.55
N PRO A 339 -16.07 30.19 21.24
CA PRO A 339 -16.60 28.98 20.61
C PRO A 339 -17.60 29.22 19.47
N ASP A 340 -18.41 30.28 19.52
CA ASP A 340 -19.38 30.56 18.46
C ASP A 340 -18.69 31.18 17.24
N LEU A 341 -17.62 31.96 17.45
CA LEU A 341 -16.75 32.43 16.36
C LEU A 341 -15.98 31.28 15.70
N ASP A 342 -15.40 30.37 16.49
CA ASP A 342 -14.72 29.15 16.03
C ASP A 342 -15.68 28.27 15.20
N ASN A 343 -16.88 27.98 15.72
CA ASN A 343 -17.92 27.25 14.99
C ASN A 343 -18.41 27.97 13.71
N LYS A 344 -18.47 29.32 13.71
CA LYS A 344 -18.81 30.13 12.53
C LYS A 344 -17.75 29.94 11.44
N VAL A 345 -16.47 30.13 11.76
CA VAL A 345 -15.39 30.03 10.77
C VAL A 345 -15.20 28.58 10.30
N GLU A 346 -15.36 27.57 11.17
CA GLU A 346 -15.43 26.15 10.78
C GLU A 346 -16.54 25.93 9.73
N THR A 347 -17.70 26.57 9.90
CA THR A 347 -18.84 26.48 8.97
C THR A 347 -18.59 27.23 7.65
N ASP A 348 -18.04 28.44 7.71
CA ASP A 348 -17.72 29.25 6.53
C ASP A 348 -16.60 28.61 5.68
N PHE A 349 -15.56 28.07 6.31
CA PHE A 349 -14.48 27.29 5.67
C PHE A 349 -15.03 26.05 4.96
N ASN A 350 -15.86 25.26 5.65
CA ASN A 350 -16.51 24.09 5.07
C ASN A 350 -17.40 24.46 3.88
N ARG A 351 -18.07 25.64 3.90
CA ARG A 351 -18.82 26.14 2.74
C ARG A 351 -17.93 26.43 1.53
N LEU A 352 -16.68 26.87 1.70
CA LEU A 352 -15.77 27.09 0.57
C LEU A 352 -15.29 25.77 -0.05
N LEU A 353 -15.10 24.71 0.75
CA LEU A 353 -14.84 23.35 0.22
C LEU A 353 -16.05 22.80 -0.55
N ASP A 354 -17.27 23.05 -0.05
CA ASP A 354 -18.53 22.81 -0.76
C ASP A 354 -18.60 23.55 -2.11
N GLN A 355 -18.06 24.77 -2.20
CA GLN A 355 -17.98 25.55 -3.45
C GLN A 355 -16.87 25.02 -4.38
N ALA A 356 -15.71 24.62 -3.85
CA ALA A 356 -14.63 24.00 -4.63
C ALA A 356 -15.09 22.68 -5.27
N SER A 357 -15.83 21.86 -4.52
CA SER A 357 -16.38 20.59 -5.01
C SER A 357 -17.42 20.79 -6.12
N LYS A 358 -18.17 21.90 -6.10
CA LYS A 358 -19.09 22.31 -7.19
C LYS A 358 -18.33 22.89 -8.39
N LEU A 359 -17.25 23.65 -8.15
CA LEU A 359 -16.43 24.24 -9.21
C LEU A 359 -15.73 23.18 -10.06
N ARG A 360 -15.14 22.14 -9.46
CA ARG A 360 -14.56 21.04 -10.27
C ARG A 360 -15.61 20.31 -11.13
N GLN A 361 -16.85 20.17 -10.63
CA GLN A 361 -17.94 19.54 -11.38
C GLN A 361 -18.37 20.38 -12.60
N SER A 362 -18.32 21.71 -12.53
CA SER A 362 -18.60 22.58 -13.69
C SER A 362 -17.41 22.77 -14.62
N MET A 363 -16.17 22.62 -14.13
CA MET A 363 -14.94 22.70 -14.94
C MET A 363 -14.59 21.40 -15.68
N GLY A 364 -15.06 20.24 -15.22
CA GLY A 364 -14.73 18.95 -15.81
C GLY A 364 -13.22 18.69 -15.80
N ASP A 365 -12.66 18.20 -16.90
CA ASP A 365 -11.23 17.87 -17.03
C ASP A 365 -10.29 19.05 -16.75
N VAL A 366 -10.73 20.30 -16.99
CA VAL A 366 -9.93 21.51 -16.73
C VAL A 366 -9.62 21.68 -15.23
N SER A 367 -10.40 21.06 -14.34
CA SER A 367 -10.13 21.07 -12.89
C SER A 367 -8.85 20.30 -12.50
N GLN A 368 -8.30 19.47 -13.38
CA GLN A 368 -7.06 18.71 -13.13
C GLN A 368 -5.81 19.61 -13.16
N ASP A 369 -5.86 20.70 -13.94
CA ASP A 369 -4.79 21.70 -14.07
C ASP A 369 -4.88 22.84 -13.03
N VAL A 370 -5.90 22.81 -12.15
CA VAL A 370 -6.16 23.86 -11.14
C VAL A 370 -5.84 23.34 -9.74
N SER A 371 -5.27 24.20 -8.90
CA SER A 371 -5.00 23.88 -7.49
C SER A 371 -6.17 24.24 -6.57
N LEU A 372 -6.33 23.47 -5.49
CA LEU A 372 -7.34 23.74 -4.46
C LEU A 372 -7.12 25.10 -3.81
N GLY A 373 -5.85 25.50 -3.61
CA GLY A 373 -5.48 26.81 -3.09
C GLY A 373 -6.00 27.96 -3.96
N ALA A 374 -5.79 27.90 -5.27
CA ALA A 374 -6.28 28.94 -6.20
C ALA A 374 -7.81 29.06 -6.18
N ALA A 375 -8.54 27.94 -6.05
CA ALA A 375 -10.00 27.98 -5.90
C ALA A 375 -10.44 28.65 -4.58
N LEU A 376 -9.83 28.27 -3.45
CA LEU A 376 -10.16 28.84 -2.13
C LEU A 376 -9.80 30.34 -2.06
N GLU A 377 -8.63 30.74 -2.57
CA GLU A 377 -8.20 32.13 -2.68
C GLU A 377 -9.17 32.96 -3.54
N THR A 378 -9.64 32.41 -4.66
CA THR A 378 -10.64 33.06 -5.52
C THR A 378 -11.98 33.27 -4.79
N PHE A 379 -12.46 32.27 -4.03
CA PHE A 379 -13.70 32.42 -3.27
C PHE A 379 -13.58 33.44 -2.13
N LEU A 380 -12.43 33.53 -1.46
CA LEU A 380 -12.18 34.55 -0.43
C LEU A 380 -12.22 35.97 -1.02
N GLN A 381 -11.61 36.18 -2.19
CA GLN A 381 -11.63 37.47 -2.90
C GLN A 381 -13.05 37.86 -3.34
N ILE A 382 -13.86 36.90 -3.82
CA ILE A 382 -15.24 37.15 -4.27
C ILE A 382 -16.21 37.37 -3.09
N ASN A 383 -16.03 36.66 -1.98
CA ASN A 383 -16.88 36.77 -0.79
C ASN A 383 -16.46 37.94 0.14
N GLY A 384 -15.57 38.83 -0.32
CA GLY A 384 -14.88 39.85 0.48
C GLY A 384 -15.71 41.03 0.99
N ASN A 385 -16.70 40.76 1.83
CA ASN A 385 -17.11 41.71 2.87
C ASN A 385 -16.01 41.82 3.95
N GLU A 386 -16.18 42.71 4.92
CA GLU A 386 -15.24 42.95 6.02
C GLU A 386 -15.08 41.73 6.97
N VAL A 387 -14.28 40.74 6.55
CA VAL A 387 -13.78 39.67 7.42
C VAL A 387 -12.76 40.28 8.37
N ASN A 388 -12.96 40.14 9.68
CA ASN A 388 -12.06 40.75 10.65
C ASN A 388 -10.75 39.95 10.82
N ALA A 389 -9.74 40.57 11.44
CA ALA A 389 -8.42 39.97 11.57
C ALA A 389 -8.41 38.64 12.35
N GLU A 390 -9.30 38.45 13.34
CA GLU A 390 -9.41 37.19 14.09
C GLU A 390 -10.06 36.09 13.24
N GLU A 391 -11.11 36.42 12.49
CA GLU A 391 -11.74 35.50 11.53
C GLU A 391 -10.76 35.06 10.45
N MET A 392 -9.91 35.97 9.95
CA MET A 392 -8.87 35.65 8.97
C MET A 392 -7.76 34.78 9.56
N SER A 393 -7.39 34.98 10.83
CA SER A 393 -6.44 34.12 11.54
C SER A 393 -7.00 32.70 11.79
N LEU A 394 -8.28 32.60 12.17
CA LEU A 394 -8.99 31.32 12.27
C LEU A 394 -9.09 30.60 10.91
N PHE A 395 -9.40 31.34 9.85
CA PHE A 395 -9.46 30.79 8.50
C PHE A 395 -8.09 30.25 8.06
N ASN A 396 -7.00 30.97 8.36
CA ASN A 396 -5.64 30.50 8.11
C ASN A 396 -5.27 29.27 8.96
N TRP A 397 -5.78 29.14 10.18
CA TRP A 397 -5.63 27.91 10.97
C TRP A 397 -6.31 26.70 10.31
N HIS A 398 -7.52 26.88 9.75
CA HIS A 398 -8.18 25.80 8.98
C HIS A 398 -7.43 25.44 7.68
N LEU A 399 -6.88 26.44 6.96
CA LEU A 399 -5.99 26.18 5.81
C LEU A 399 -4.74 25.40 6.25
N ALA A 400 -4.10 25.77 7.36
CA ALA A 400 -2.94 25.05 7.91
C ALA A 400 -3.28 23.62 8.32
N ASN A 401 -4.47 23.38 8.87
CA ASN A 401 -4.97 22.04 9.21
C ASN A 401 -5.21 21.18 7.95
N LEU A 402 -5.65 21.78 6.84
CA LEU A 402 -5.79 21.11 5.55
C LEU A 402 -4.42 20.82 4.88
N GLU A 403 -3.46 21.73 5.01
CA GLU A 403 -2.06 21.52 4.61
C GLU A 403 -1.37 20.44 5.44
N TYR A 404 -1.71 20.33 6.74
CA TYR A 404 -1.30 19.24 7.61
C TYR A 404 -1.87 17.89 7.14
N ALA A 405 -3.18 17.80 6.91
CA ALA A 405 -3.84 16.57 6.48
C ALA A 405 -3.20 16.01 5.20
N ASN A 406 -2.92 16.88 4.23
CA ASN A 406 -2.29 16.52 2.95
C ASN A 406 -0.74 16.46 3.00
N ALA A 407 -0.11 16.94 4.07
CA ALA A 407 1.30 17.36 4.11
C ALA A 407 1.72 18.24 2.91
N GLY A 408 0.78 18.98 2.31
CA GLY A 408 0.94 19.55 0.98
C GLY A 408 0.45 20.99 0.92
N LEU A 409 1.17 21.82 0.18
CA LEU A 409 0.75 23.19 -0.11
C LEU A 409 -0.53 23.19 -0.93
N LEU A 410 -1.54 23.96 -0.52
CA LEU A 410 -2.83 24.01 -1.24
C LEU A 410 -2.66 24.49 -2.69
N SER A 411 -1.65 25.34 -2.94
CA SER A 411 -1.25 25.83 -4.27
C SER A 411 -0.71 24.74 -5.22
N LYS A 412 -0.35 23.56 -4.70
CA LYS A 412 0.14 22.40 -5.48
C LYS A 412 -0.81 21.19 -5.45
N LEU A 413 -1.85 21.24 -4.63
CA LEU A 413 -2.81 20.15 -4.39
C LEU A 413 -3.95 20.21 -5.42
N SER A 414 -4.32 19.07 -6.02
CA SER A 414 -5.28 18.99 -7.15
C SER A 414 -6.71 19.39 -6.75
N LEU A 415 -7.29 20.41 -7.40
CA LEU A 415 -8.70 20.74 -7.21
C LEU A 415 -9.61 19.56 -7.58
N ALA A 416 -9.27 18.81 -8.63
CA ALA A 416 -10.06 17.67 -9.09
C ALA A 416 -10.11 16.52 -8.07
N PHE A 417 -8.95 16.16 -7.47
CA PHE A 417 -8.74 14.82 -6.90
C PHE A 417 -8.09 14.77 -5.49
N TRP A 418 -7.97 15.88 -4.76
CA TRP A 418 -7.30 15.90 -3.44
C TRP A 418 -7.98 15.04 -2.36
N ASP A 419 -9.30 14.84 -2.45
CA ASP A 419 -10.20 14.13 -1.52
C ASP A 419 -10.70 12.81 -2.13
N GLN A 420 -9.98 12.24 -3.09
CA GLN A 420 -10.42 11.05 -3.83
C GLN A 420 -10.60 9.79 -2.96
N ASP A 421 -9.98 9.77 -1.78
CA ASP A 421 -9.98 8.66 -0.84
C ASP A 421 -11.01 8.80 0.29
N ASP A 422 -11.65 9.97 0.46
CA ASP A 422 -12.81 10.20 1.34
C ASP A 422 -13.90 9.10 1.23
N PRO A 423 -14.27 8.57 0.04
CA PRO A 423 -15.27 7.50 -0.08
C PRO A 423 -14.89 6.18 0.59
N TYR A 424 -13.61 6.00 0.96
CA TYR A 424 -13.07 4.77 1.54
C TYR A 424 -12.70 4.90 3.03
N ASP A 425 -12.88 6.06 3.65
CA ASP A 425 -12.44 6.33 5.03
C ASP A 425 -12.93 5.26 6.04
N MET A 426 -12.05 4.93 6.98
CA MET A 426 -12.27 3.84 7.93
C MET A 426 -13.06 4.37 9.13
N GLY A 427 -14.27 3.84 9.32
CA GLY A 427 -15.15 4.27 10.40
C GLY A 427 -14.63 4.02 11.82
N GLY A 428 -15.37 4.53 12.80
CA GLY A 428 -15.03 4.45 14.22
C GLY A 428 -14.31 5.69 14.72
N ASP A 429 -13.69 5.60 15.90
CA ASP A 429 -12.92 6.70 16.49
C ASP A 429 -11.45 6.67 16.03
N HIS A 430 -10.85 7.86 15.90
CA HIS A 430 -9.41 8.02 15.72
C HIS A 430 -8.68 7.82 17.06
N CYS A 431 -7.55 7.11 17.05
CA CYS A 431 -6.86 6.70 18.28
C CYS A 431 -5.35 6.94 18.27
N PHE A 432 -4.80 7.22 19.44
CA PHE A 432 -3.39 7.01 19.77
C PHE A 432 -3.18 5.60 20.36
N LEU A 433 -1.98 5.04 20.17
CA LEU A 433 -1.57 3.79 20.82
C LEU A 433 -0.71 4.10 22.07
N PRO A 434 -1.11 3.68 23.27
CA PRO A 434 -0.28 3.82 24.46
C PRO A 434 1.11 3.17 24.29
N GLY A 435 2.17 3.95 24.53
CA GLY A 435 3.57 3.61 24.28
C GLY A 435 4.05 3.77 22.84
N GLY A 436 3.25 4.35 21.95
CA GLY A 436 3.60 4.73 20.58
C GLY A 436 3.57 3.59 19.55
N ASN A 437 3.42 3.95 18.28
CA ASN A 437 3.16 3.02 17.17
C ASN A 437 4.35 2.09 16.84
N GLY A 438 5.55 2.40 17.34
CA GLY A 438 6.72 1.53 17.33
C GLY A 438 6.49 0.19 18.04
N ARG A 439 5.51 0.09 18.94
CA ARG A 439 5.07 -1.20 19.51
C ARG A 439 4.52 -2.17 18.45
N LEU A 440 3.79 -1.65 17.45
CA LEU A 440 3.32 -2.46 16.31
C LEU A 440 4.50 -2.92 15.44
N VAL A 441 5.48 -2.04 15.21
CA VAL A 441 6.72 -2.37 14.49
C VAL A 441 7.51 -3.46 15.23
N GLN A 442 7.67 -3.32 16.54
CA GLN A 442 8.37 -4.29 17.41
C GLN A 442 7.76 -5.70 17.31
N ALA A 443 6.44 -5.82 17.28
CA ALA A 443 5.74 -7.10 17.11
C ALA A 443 5.84 -7.65 15.67
N LEU A 444 5.90 -6.79 14.67
CA LEU A 444 5.98 -7.20 13.26
C LEU A 444 7.39 -7.67 12.87
N ILE A 445 8.47 -7.10 13.43
CA ILE A 445 9.85 -7.55 13.15
C ILE A 445 10.21 -8.90 13.78
N GLU A 446 9.39 -9.41 14.72
CA GLU A 446 9.69 -10.64 15.46
C GLU A 446 9.82 -11.84 14.51
N ASN A 447 10.99 -12.47 14.55
CA ASN A 447 11.44 -13.57 13.67
C ASN A 447 11.52 -13.22 12.17
N VAL A 448 11.46 -11.95 11.77
CA VAL A 448 11.66 -11.54 10.37
C VAL A 448 13.16 -11.36 10.09
N PRO A 449 13.73 -11.96 9.02
CA PRO A 449 15.14 -11.82 8.65
C PRO A 449 15.41 -10.45 8.01
N ILE A 450 15.69 -9.45 8.85
CA ILE A 450 16.00 -8.07 8.45
C ILE A 450 17.51 -7.81 8.53
N LEU A 451 18.08 -7.34 7.42
CA LEU A 451 19.44 -6.85 7.33
C LEU A 451 19.41 -5.31 7.33
N TYR A 452 19.80 -4.71 8.45
CA TYR A 452 19.90 -3.26 8.62
C TYR A 452 21.16 -2.69 7.96
N GLU A 453 21.15 -1.37 7.73
CA GLU A 453 22.23 -0.59 7.12
C GLU A 453 22.63 -1.11 5.72
N LYS A 454 21.66 -1.69 4.99
CA LYS A 454 21.78 -2.18 3.61
C LYS A 454 21.12 -1.18 2.66
N ILE A 455 21.84 -0.09 2.39
CA ILE A 455 21.41 0.95 1.44
C ILE A 455 21.43 0.35 0.02
N VAL A 456 20.26 -0.02 -0.49
CA VAL A 456 20.09 -0.47 -1.88
C VAL A 456 20.28 0.72 -2.82
N HIS A 457 21.10 0.55 -3.85
CA HIS A 457 21.34 1.56 -4.91
C HIS A 457 21.09 1.00 -6.32
N THR A 458 20.90 -0.31 -6.48
CA THR A 458 20.61 -0.92 -7.79
C THR A 458 19.73 -2.14 -7.64
N ILE A 459 18.67 -2.22 -8.46
CA ILE A 459 17.79 -3.38 -8.56
C ILE A 459 17.83 -3.87 -10.01
N ARG A 460 18.38 -5.06 -10.23
CA ARG A 460 18.38 -5.74 -11.52
C ARG A 460 17.25 -6.76 -11.55
N TYR A 461 16.51 -6.87 -12.66
CA TYR A 461 15.43 -7.85 -12.82
C TYR A 461 15.34 -8.37 -14.26
N GLY A 462 14.92 -9.63 -14.43
CA GLY A 462 14.78 -10.23 -15.76
C GLY A 462 14.22 -11.66 -15.73
N SER A 463 14.35 -12.37 -16.85
CA SER A 463 13.90 -13.76 -17.01
C SER A 463 14.42 -14.68 -15.91
N ASP A 464 15.62 -14.42 -15.41
CA ASP A 464 16.41 -15.34 -14.61
C ASP A 464 16.25 -15.10 -13.09
N GLY A 465 15.58 -14.00 -12.69
CA GLY A 465 15.39 -13.61 -11.29
C GLY A 465 15.59 -12.12 -11.05
N VAL A 466 16.07 -11.78 -9.86
CA VAL A 466 16.45 -10.42 -9.43
C VAL A 466 17.83 -10.42 -8.77
N GLN A 467 18.56 -9.31 -8.92
CA GLN A 467 19.77 -9.02 -8.14
C GLN A 467 19.63 -7.64 -7.50
N VAL A 468 19.60 -7.59 -6.17
CA VAL A 468 19.53 -6.34 -5.41
C VAL A 468 20.92 -6.02 -4.87
N VAL A 469 21.45 -4.85 -5.17
CA VAL A 469 22.81 -4.45 -4.81
C VAL A 469 22.77 -3.36 -3.73
N ALA A 470 23.45 -3.62 -2.62
CA ALA A 470 23.56 -2.71 -1.48
C ALA A 470 25.03 -2.59 -1.05
N GLY A 471 25.66 -1.49 -1.47
CA GLY A 471 27.10 -1.27 -1.35
C GLY A 471 27.88 -2.31 -2.15
N THR A 472 28.76 -3.05 -1.49
CA THR A 472 29.54 -4.14 -2.09
C THR A 472 28.82 -5.49 -2.13
N GLN A 473 27.65 -5.62 -1.48
CA GLN A 473 26.89 -6.88 -1.44
C GLN A 473 25.87 -6.96 -2.57
N VAL A 474 25.81 -8.13 -3.22
CA VAL A 474 24.74 -8.53 -4.14
C VAL A 474 23.87 -9.57 -3.45
N PHE A 475 22.56 -9.38 -3.52
CA PHE A 475 21.55 -10.32 -3.03
C PHE A 475 20.76 -10.84 -4.23
N ASP A 476 20.99 -12.10 -4.60
CA ASP A 476 20.22 -12.79 -5.64
C ASP A 476 18.91 -13.37 -5.07
N GLY A 477 17.82 -13.27 -5.83
CA GLY A 477 16.52 -13.86 -5.49
C GLY A 477 15.68 -14.14 -6.73
N ASP A 478 14.52 -14.78 -6.55
CA ASP A 478 13.58 -15.03 -7.65
C ASP A 478 12.74 -13.79 -7.95
N MET A 479 12.32 -13.06 -6.92
CA MET A 479 11.48 -11.86 -7.01
C MET A 479 11.93 -10.82 -5.99
N ALA A 480 11.66 -9.54 -6.27
CA ALA A 480 11.88 -8.43 -5.34
C ALA A 480 10.58 -7.64 -5.10
N LEU A 481 10.43 -7.13 -3.89
CA LEU A 481 9.37 -6.18 -3.51
C LEU A 481 10.01 -4.87 -3.06
N CYS A 482 9.78 -3.80 -3.82
CA CYS A 482 10.24 -2.46 -3.48
C CYS A 482 9.20 -1.76 -2.60
N THR A 483 9.58 -1.32 -1.39
CA THR A 483 8.70 -0.56 -0.49
C THR A 483 9.32 0.77 -0.03
N VAL A 484 10.21 1.34 -0.83
CA VAL A 484 10.84 2.62 -0.52
C VAL A 484 9.85 3.78 -0.72
N PRO A 485 9.93 4.87 0.06
CA PRO A 485 9.04 6.03 -0.10
C PRO A 485 9.09 6.65 -1.50
N LEU A 486 7.98 7.26 -1.94
CA LEU A 486 7.90 7.96 -3.22
C LEU A 486 8.97 9.06 -3.37
N GLY A 487 9.35 9.76 -2.29
CA GLY A 487 10.48 10.69 -2.30
C GLY A 487 11.82 10.05 -2.71
N VAL A 488 12.09 8.81 -2.28
CA VAL A 488 13.30 8.04 -2.68
C VAL A 488 13.24 7.63 -4.17
N LEU A 489 12.05 7.32 -4.68
CA LEU A 489 11.84 7.06 -6.12
C LEU A 489 12.03 8.34 -6.95
N LYS A 490 11.45 9.47 -6.50
CA LYS A 490 11.60 10.80 -7.13
C LYS A 490 13.05 11.28 -7.16
N ASN A 491 13.82 11.03 -6.11
CA ASN A 491 15.24 11.39 -6.04
C ASN A 491 16.15 10.52 -6.93
N GLY A 492 15.64 9.41 -7.47
CA GLY A 492 16.42 8.53 -8.37
C GLY A 492 17.55 7.76 -7.68
N SER A 493 17.56 7.68 -6.34
CA SER A 493 18.63 7.05 -5.54
C SER A 493 18.86 5.55 -5.83
N ILE A 494 17.92 4.90 -6.52
CA ILE A 494 17.96 3.48 -6.86
C ILE A 494 17.91 3.33 -8.38
N LYS A 495 18.97 2.77 -8.96
CA LYS A 495 19.02 2.45 -10.39
C LYS A 495 18.31 1.12 -10.69
N PHE A 496 17.26 1.19 -11.49
CA PHE A 496 16.58 0.00 -12.02
C PHE A 496 17.28 -0.47 -13.31
N ILE A 497 17.46 -1.79 -13.47
CA ILE A 497 18.07 -2.40 -14.67
C ILE A 497 17.27 -3.66 -15.08
N PRO A 498 16.52 -3.64 -16.20
CA PRO A 498 16.28 -2.51 -17.09
C PRO A 498 15.54 -1.36 -16.37
N GLU A 499 15.45 -0.21 -17.04
CA GLU A 499 14.72 0.94 -16.51
C GLU A 499 13.21 0.64 -16.33
N LEU A 500 12.55 1.40 -15.45
CA LEU A 500 11.11 1.25 -15.22
C LEU A 500 10.31 1.71 -16.45
N PRO A 501 9.12 1.14 -16.72
CA PRO A 501 8.27 1.60 -17.82
C PRO A 501 7.94 3.09 -17.70
N GLN A 502 7.96 3.82 -18.82
CA GLN A 502 7.76 5.28 -18.85
C GLN A 502 6.51 5.73 -18.07
N ARG A 503 5.38 5.04 -18.24
CA ARG A 503 4.13 5.32 -17.50
C ARG A 503 4.32 5.34 -15.96
N LYS A 504 5.17 4.45 -15.42
CA LYS A 504 5.51 4.42 -13.99
C LYS A 504 6.47 5.55 -13.60
N LEU A 505 7.45 5.90 -14.46
CA LEU A 505 8.30 7.08 -14.25
C LEU A 505 7.48 8.37 -14.25
N ASP A 506 6.50 8.49 -15.15
CA ASP A 506 5.60 9.64 -15.22
C ASP A 506 4.70 9.74 -13.98
N GLY A 507 4.19 8.60 -13.46
CA GLY A 507 3.44 8.57 -12.20
C GLY A 507 4.29 8.92 -10.98
N ILE A 508 5.53 8.40 -10.90
CA ILE A 508 6.53 8.81 -9.90
C ILE A 508 6.77 10.33 -9.98
N LYS A 509 6.79 10.92 -11.18
CA LYS A 509 6.96 12.36 -11.38
C LYS A 509 5.70 13.16 -10.96
N ARG A 510 4.51 12.75 -11.41
CA ARG A 510 3.22 13.44 -11.20
C ARG A 510 2.80 13.50 -9.73
N LEU A 511 2.73 12.37 -9.03
CA LEU A 511 2.21 12.31 -7.66
C LEU A 511 2.92 13.31 -6.75
N GLY A 512 2.17 13.98 -5.86
CA GLY A 512 2.76 14.82 -4.84
C GLY A 512 3.47 13.98 -3.79
N PHE A 513 4.55 14.52 -3.22
CA PHE A 513 5.15 13.97 -2.01
C PHE A 513 5.40 15.12 -1.03
N GLY A 514 4.59 15.15 0.01
CA GLY A 514 4.46 16.25 0.95
C GLY A 514 5.50 16.27 2.05
N LEU A 515 5.45 17.32 2.87
CA LEU A 515 6.30 17.52 4.04
C LEU A 515 5.47 17.98 5.24
N LEU A 516 5.64 17.24 6.33
CA LEU A 516 5.09 17.52 7.65
C LEU A 516 6.16 17.16 8.68
N ASN A 517 6.45 18.09 9.60
CA ASN A 517 7.41 17.91 10.66
C ASN A 517 6.80 18.11 12.06
N LYS A 518 7.55 17.74 13.10
CA LYS A 518 7.17 17.86 14.51
C LYS A 518 8.32 18.33 15.39
N VAL A 519 7.98 18.90 16.54
CA VAL A 519 8.86 19.05 17.71
C VAL A 519 8.26 18.27 18.87
N ALA A 520 8.95 17.23 19.34
CA ALA A 520 8.61 16.54 20.58
C ALA A 520 9.30 17.22 21.77
N MET A 521 8.59 17.43 22.88
CA MET A 521 9.08 18.12 24.08
C MET A 521 8.66 17.38 25.34
N LEU A 522 9.63 16.84 26.09
CA LEU A 522 9.45 16.23 27.40
C LEU A 522 9.65 17.29 28.49
N PHE A 523 8.68 17.47 29.39
CA PHE A 523 8.73 18.48 30.46
C PHE A 523 8.89 17.87 31.85
N SER A 524 9.01 18.70 32.89
CA SER A 524 9.05 18.23 34.29
C SER A 524 7.68 17.75 34.79
N HIS A 525 6.59 18.34 34.29
CA HIS A 525 5.20 18.02 34.63
C HIS A 525 4.26 18.43 33.47
N VAL A 526 2.97 18.08 33.57
CA VAL A 526 1.93 18.50 32.61
C VAL A 526 1.37 19.84 33.07
N PHE A 527 1.66 20.92 32.36
CA PHE A 527 1.11 22.27 32.63
C PHE A 527 -0.14 22.60 31.79
N TRP A 528 -0.29 21.98 30.61
CA TRP A 528 -1.37 22.21 29.64
C TRP A 528 -2.69 21.46 29.94
N GLY A 529 -2.85 20.91 31.14
CA GLY A 529 -4.01 20.10 31.53
C GLY A 529 -4.01 18.65 31.01
N THR A 530 -4.88 17.82 31.58
CA THR A 530 -5.03 16.38 31.25
C THR A 530 -6.37 16.04 30.59
N ASP A 531 -7.30 16.99 30.51
CA ASP A 531 -8.57 16.87 29.82
C ASP A 531 -8.44 17.03 28.29
N LEU A 532 -7.33 17.63 27.82
CA LEU A 532 -7.00 17.85 26.41
C LEU A 532 -6.12 16.72 25.84
N ASP A 533 -6.48 16.24 24.64
CA ASP A 533 -5.58 15.49 23.76
C ASP A 533 -4.95 16.38 22.67
N THR A 534 -5.62 17.50 22.32
CA THR A 534 -5.17 18.43 21.27
C THR A 534 -5.51 19.87 21.65
N PHE A 535 -4.73 20.84 21.16
CA PHE A 535 -5.08 22.27 21.14
C PHE A 535 -4.35 23.00 20.00
N GLY A 536 -4.92 24.09 19.51
CA GLY A 536 -4.37 24.89 18.40
C GLY A 536 -3.93 26.29 18.81
N HIS A 537 -3.13 26.91 17.95
CA HIS A 537 -2.60 28.27 18.09
C HIS A 537 -2.80 29.05 16.79
N LEU A 538 -3.36 30.26 16.88
CA LEU A 538 -3.54 31.16 15.74
C LEU A 538 -2.27 31.99 15.48
N ALA A 539 -1.81 31.99 14.22
CA ALA A 539 -0.73 32.86 13.77
C ALA A 539 -1.29 34.19 13.22
N GLU A 540 -0.60 35.31 13.50
CA GLU A 540 -0.96 36.65 12.98
C GLU A 540 -0.56 36.85 11.51
N ASP A 541 0.56 36.25 11.09
CA ASP A 541 0.98 36.24 9.69
C ASP A 541 0.46 34.96 8.98
N PRO A 542 -0.40 35.09 7.95
CA PRO A 542 -0.81 33.97 7.09
C PRO A 542 0.36 33.15 6.53
N SER A 543 1.53 33.76 6.28
CA SER A 543 2.72 33.05 5.81
C SER A 543 3.30 32.10 6.85
N HIS A 544 2.99 32.29 8.15
CA HIS A 544 3.38 31.43 9.26
C HIS A 544 2.25 30.51 9.75
N ARG A 545 1.10 30.44 9.07
CA ARG A 545 -0.09 29.67 9.51
C ARG A 545 0.16 28.21 9.94
N GLY A 546 1.14 27.55 9.34
CA GLY A 546 1.51 26.15 9.64
C GLY A 546 2.62 25.97 10.69
N GLU A 547 3.15 27.06 11.27
CA GLU A 547 4.21 27.02 12.28
C GLU A 547 3.62 26.75 13.68
N PHE A 548 3.83 25.55 14.23
CA PHE A 548 3.39 25.14 15.57
C PHE A 548 1.88 25.33 15.83
N PHE A 549 1.08 25.34 14.76
CA PHE A 549 -0.35 25.67 14.76
C PHE A 549 -1.24 24.68 15.54
N LEU A 550 -0.76 23.45 15.77
CA LEU A 550 -1.49 22.37 16.42
C LEU A 550 -0.54 21.54 17.30
N PHE A 551 -0.98 21.29 18.54
CA PHE A 551 -0.26 20.53 19.55
C PHE A 551 -1.02 19.26 19.92
N TYR A 552 -0.31 18.14 20.09
CA TYR A 552 -0.83 16.88 20.62
C TYR A 552 -0.30 16.64 22.04
N SER A 553 -1.22 16.58 23.00
CA SER A 553 -0.98 16.16 24.38
C SER A 553 -0.79 14.65 24.40
N TYR A 554 0.48 14.22 24.42
CA TYR A 554 0.85 12.80 24.48
C TYR A 554 0.89 12.27 25.92
N ALA A 555 0.65 13.11 26.93
CA ALA A 555 0.67 12.74 28.34
C ALA A 555 -0.21 11.51 28.73
N PRO A 556 -1.43 11.31 28.18
CA PRO A 556 -2.24 10.13 28.51
C PRO A 556 -1.69 8.81 27.95
N VAL A 557 -0.79 8.86 26.96
CA VAL A 557 -0.39 7.69 26.16
C VAL A 557 1.11 7.41 26.16
N ALA A 558 1.96 8.41 26.41
CA ALA A 558 3.41 8.28 26.24
C ALA A 558 4.14 7.71 27.47
N GLY A 559 3.51 7.73 28.65
CA GLY A 559 4.13 7.35 29.94
C GLY A 559 4.71 8.53 30.73
N GLY A 560 4.73 9.74 30.17
CA GLY A 560 5.26 10.93 30.82
C GLY A 560 4.74 12.24 30.19
N PRO A 561 5.07 13.40 30.77
CA PRO A 561 4.62 14.73 30.34
C PRO A 561 5.24 15.14 28.99
N LEU A 562 4.68 14.60 27.91
CA LEU A 562 5.15 14.80 26.54
C LEU A 562 4.12 15.59 25.73
N LEU A 563 4.61 16.62 25.03
CA LEU A 563 3.86 17.41 24.05
C LEU A 563 4.52 17.28 22.68
N LEU A 564 3.73 17.16 21.61
CA LEU A 564 4.20 17.25 20.23
C LEU A 564 3.61 18.51 19.57
N ALA A 565 4.43 19.41 19.03
CA ALA A 565 3.98 20.51 18.16
C ALA A 565 4.15 20.13 16.69
N LEU A 566 3.18 20.48 15.83
CA LEU A 566 3.18 20.15 14.40
C LEU A 566 3.62 21.33 13.53
N VAL A 567 4.32 21.05 12.42
CA VAL A 567 4.79 22.06 11.47
C VAL A 567 4.43 21.64 10.04
N ALA A 568 3.50 22.38 9.42
CA ALA A 568 2.86 22.07 8.14
C ALA A 568 3.01 23.21 7.10
N GLY A 569 2.55 23.00 5.87
CA GLY A 569 2.57 24.02 4.81
C GLY A 569 3.97 24.56 4.49
N GLU A 570 4.08 25.83 4.09
CA GLU A 570 5.37 26.48 3.82
C GLU A 570 6.27 26.57 5.06
N ALA A 571 5.68 26.58 6.27
CA ALA A 571 6.46 26.51 7.51
C ALA A 571 7.25 25.20 7.59
N ALA A 572 6.70 24.06 7.13
CA ALA A 572 7.40 22.78 7.13
C ALA A 572 8.65 22.78 6.22
N HIS A 573 8.60 23.50 5.10
CA HIS A 573 9.74 23.66 4.18
C HIS A 573 10.82 24.58 4.77
N ARG A 574 10.45 25.73 5.35
CA ARG A 574 11.41 26.62 6.03
C ARG A 574 12.08 25.92 7.22
N PHE A 575 11.28 25.17 7.99
CA PHE A 575 11.69 24.45 9.20
C PHE A 575 12.80 23.41 8.98
N GLU A 576 12.94 22.80 7.79
CA GLU A 576 14.06 21.90 7.51
C GLU A 576 15.43 22.60 7.65
N SER A 577 15.50 23.88 7.25
CA SER A 577 16.73 24.69 7.28
C SER A 577 16.93 25.47 8.59
N THR A 578 15.88 25.66 9.40
CA THR A 578 15.97 26.34 10.70
C THR A 578 16.82 25.54 11.69
N PRO A 579 17.66 26.17 12.54
CA PRO A 579 18.32 25.45 13.62
C PRO A 579 17.31 24.83 14.62
N PRO A 580 17.58 23.64 15.18
CA PRO A 580 16.71 23.03 16.20
C PRO A 580 16.59 23.85 17.49
N THR A 581 17.61 24.63 17.85
CA THR A 581 17.60 25.57 18.98
C THR A 581 16.51 26.62 18.81
N ASP A 582 16.49 27.25 17.65
CA ASP A 582 15.63 28.39 17.33
C ASP A 582 14.18 27.91 17.17
N SER A 583 14.03 26.72 16.56
CA SER A 583 12.78 25.95 16.51
C SER A 583 12.19 25.70 17.89
N VAL A 584 13.02 25.29 18.85
CA VAL A 584 12.61 25.02 20.25
C VAL A 584 12.29 26.33 20.98
N ALA A 585 13.12 27.36 20.84
CA ALA A 585 12.86 28.68 21.43
C ALA A 585 11.54 29.29 20.94
N ARG A 586 11.23 29.15 19.64
CA ARG A 586 9.99 29.65 19.02
C ARG A 586 8.73 28.93 19.51
N VAL A 587 8.75 27.60 19.61
CA VAL A 587 7.59 26.86 20.15
C VAL A 587 7.42 27.09 21.66
N LEU A 588 8.51 27.28 22.41
CA LEU A 588 8.43 27.67 23.82
C LEU A 588 7.90 29.10 24.00
N GLN A 589 8.24 30.03 23.11
CA GLN A 589 7.66 31.38 23.09
C GLN A 589 6.14 31.32 22.91
N ILE A 590 5.64 30.48 21.99
CA ILE A 590 4.20 30.27 21.77
C ILE A 590 3.54 29.65 23.01
N LEU A 591 4.14 28.61 23.59
CA LEU A 591 3.59 27.99 24.81
C LEU A 591 3.55 28.98 25.98
N LYS A 592 4.59 29.80 26.17
CA LYS A 592 4.62 30.86 27.18
C LYS A 592 3.53 31.91 26.93
N GLY A 593 3.40 32.38 25.70
CA GLY A 593 2.32 33.28 25.27
C GLY A 593 0.91 32.72 25.51
N ILE A 594 0.73 31.40 25.44
CA ILE A 594 -0.55 30.75 25.76
C ILE A 594 -0.79 30.66 27.27
N PHE A 595 0.17 30.12 28.03
CA PHE A 595 -0.08 29.65 29.40
C PHE A 595 0.32 30.65 30.49
N GLU A 596 1.38 31.45 30.31
CA GLU A 596 1.82 32.41 31.34
C GLU A 596 0.79 33.53 31.61
N PRO A 597 0.06 34.09 30.61
CA PRO A 597 -1.05 35.01 30.87
C PRO A 597 -2.23 34.41 31.64
N GLN A 598 -2.33 33.07 31.69
CA GLN A 598 -3.32 32.34 32.49
C GLN A 598 -2.82 32.02 33.91
N GLY A 599 -1.61 32.50 34.29
CA GLY A 599 -0.97 32.21 35.57
C GLY A 599 -0.30 30.83 35.65
N ILE A 600 -0.07 30.17 34.51
CA ILE A 600 0.54 28.84 34.43
C ILE A 600 1.99 28.99 33.93
N GLU A 601 2.95 28.71 34.82
CA GLU A 601 4.38 28.69 34.48
C GLU A 601 4.68 27.59 33.46
N VAL A 602 5.39 27.93 32.37
CA VAL A 602 5.85 26.96 31.38
C VAL A 602 7.30 26.57 31.69
N PRO A 603 7.55 25.37 32.24
CA PRO A 603 8.90 24.92 32.53
C PRO A 603 9.70 24.69 31.24
N GLU A 604 11.02 24.86 31.32
CA GLU A 604 11.92 24.47 30.23
C GLU A 604 11.86 22.95 29.98
N PRO A 605 11.96 22.49 28.71
CA PRO A 605 11.87 21.08 28.37
C PRO A 605 13.15 20.33 28.77
N ILE A 606 12.97 19.19 29.43
CA ILE A 606 14.03 18.24 29.81
C ILE A 606 14.75 17.69 28.56
N GLN A 607 13.99 17.38 27.52
CA GLN A 607 14.53 16.92 26.24
C GLN A 607 13.60 17.30 25.09
N THR A 608 14.19 17.73 23.97
CA THR A 608 13.48 18.05 22.73
C THR A 608 13.97 17.24 21.55
N VAL A 609 13.09 16.96 20.59
CA VAL A 609 13.44 16.33 19.30
C VAL A 609 12.68 16.99 18.16
N CYS A 610 13.39 17.73 17.31
CA CYS A 610 12.86 18.20 16.02
C CYS A 610 12.97 17.08 14.97
N THR A 611 11.98 16.93 14.10
CA THR A 611 12.06 16.03 12.93
C THR A 611 12.56 16.78 11.69
N ARG A 612 13.11 16.01 10.75
CA ARG A 612 13.67 16.49 9.47
C ARG A 612 13.33 15.49 8.37
N TRP A 613 12.03 15.29 8.11
CA TRP A 613 11.58 14.25 7.16
C TRP A 613 11.92 14.57 5.70
N GLY A 614 12.07 15.85 5.34
CA GLY A 614 12.44 16.32 4.00
C GLY A 614 13.90 16.05 3.65
N SER A 615 14.80 16.24 4.61
CA SER A 615 16.24 15.96 4.44
C SER A 615 16.66 14.53 4.84
N ASP A 616 15.75 13.70 5.34
CA ASP A 616 15.99 12.27 5.60
C ASP A 616 16.21 11.49 4.28
N PRO A 617 17.41 10.94 4.01
CA PRO A 617 17.75 10.31 2.73
C PRO A 617 17.05 8.97 2.48
N PHE A 618 16.33 8.45 3.47
CA PHE A 618 15.46 7.28 3.38
C PHE A 618 13.97 7.66 3.44
N SER A 619 13.64 8.91 3.10
CA SER A 619 12.26 9.41 2.99
C SER A 619 12.10 10.48 1.91
N PHE A 620 12.89 11.56 1.97
CA PHE A 620 12.76 12.80 1.18
C PHE A 620 11.34 13.42 1.23
N GLY A 621 10.74 13.46 2.43
CA GLY A 621 9.37 13.92 2.68
C GLY A 621 8.58 12.98 3.59
N SER A 622 7.33 13.31 3.86
CA SER A 622 6.47 12.67 4.85
C SER A 622 5.49 11.66 4.23
N TYR A 623 4.64 12.04 3.29
CA TYR A 623 3.70 11.12 2.61
C TYR A 623 3.19 11.66 1.27
N SER A 624 2.59 10.81 0.44
CA SER A 624 2.06 11.22 -0.87
C SER A 624 0.75 12.00 -0.77
N ASN A 625 0.46 12.80 -1.80
CA ASN A 625 -0.83 13.46 -2.02
C ASN A 625 -1.10 13.63 -3.53
N VAL A 626 -2.33 13.96 -3.92
CA VAL A 626 -2.68 14.17 -5.33
C VAL A 626 -2.35 15.61 -5.74
N ALA A 627 -1.20 15.80 -6.36
CA ALA A 627 -0.78 17.09 -6.90
C ALA A 627 -1.56 17.47 -8.17
N VAL A 628 -1.55 18.75 -8.54
CA VAL A 628 -2.07 19.26 -9.82
C VAL A 628 -1.48 18.45 -10.99
N GLY A 629 -2.33 18.03 -11.93
CA GLY A 629 -1.97 17.18 -13.06
C GLY A 629 -1.74 15.69 -12.72
N ALA A 630 -1.94 15.26 -11.47
CA ALA A 630 -1.93 13.84 -11.05
C ALA A 630 -3.35 13.33 -10.75
N SER A 631 -3.55 12.01 -10.77
CA SER A 631 -4.82 11.36 -10.41
C SER A 631 -4.60 10.12 -9.53
N GLY A 632 -5.70 9.52 -9.04
CA GLY A 632 -5.66 8.23 -8.36
C GLY A 632 -5.08 7.09 -9.17
N ASP A 633 -5.17 7.16 -10.51
CA ASP A 633 -4.62 6.15 -11.41
C ASP A 633 -3.09 6.08 -11.30
N ASP A 634 -2.42 7.17 -10.85
CA ASP A 634 -0.98 7.17 -10.61
C ASP A 634 -0.56 6.28 -9.43
N TYR A 635 -1.41 6.09 -8.41
CA TYR A 635 -1.17 5.14 -7.31
C TYR A 635 -1.25 3.69 -7.82
N ASP A 636 -2.24 3.42 -8.67
CA ASP A 636 -2.45 2.10 -9.26
C ASP A 636 -1.30 1.77 -10.24
N ILE A 637 -0.89 2.75 -11.05
CA ILE A 637 0.34 2.71 -11.87
C ILE A 637 1.59 2.46 -11.01
N LEU A 638 1.68 3.06 -9.82
CA LEU A 638 2.81 2.82 -8.91
C LEU A 638 2.84 1.37 -8.37
N ALA A 639 1.67 0.76 -8.15
CA ALA A 639 1.55 -0.63 -7.73
C ALA A 639 1.95 -1.66 -8.81
N GLU A 640 1.76 -1.36 -10.11
CA GLU A 640 1.99 -2.30 -11.23
C GLU A 640 3.33 -3.06 -11.13
N SER A 641 3.30 -4.40 -11.07
CA SER A 641 4.51 -5.23 -11.09
C SER A 641 5.21 -5.17 -12.46
N VAL A 642 6.54 -5.19 -12.49
CA VAL A 642 7.35 -5.14 -13.71
C VAL A 642 8.21 -6.38 -13.91
N GLY A 643 8.70 -6.55 -15.14
CA GLY A 643 9.58 -7.66 -15.52
C GLY A 643 8.89 -9.03 -15.49
N ASP A 644 7.63 -9.13 -15.95
CA ASP A 644 6.82 -10.37 -15.89
C ASP A 644 6.61 -10.86 -14.44
N GLY A 645 6.26 -9.98 -13.50
CA GLY A 645 6.12 -10.36 -12.09
C GLY A 645 7.44 -10.82 -11.46
N ARG A 646 8.49 -10.01 -11.65
CA ARG A 646 9.81 -10.17 -11.00
C ARG A 646 10.09 -9.06 -9.98
N LEU A 647 9.59 -7.85 -10.22
CA LEU A 647 9.71 -6.71 -9.31
C LEU A 647 8.32 -6.13 -9.01
N PHE A 648 7.96 -6.08 -7.74
CA PHE A 648 6.67 -5.63 -7.21
C PHE A 648 6.82 -4.34 -6.39
N PHE A 649 5.73 -3.63 -6.14
CA PHE A 649 5.75 -2.32 -5.45
C PHE A 649 4.65 -2.24 -4.37
N ALA A 650 5.05 -1.90 -3.15
CA ALA A 650 4.15 -1.64 -2.02
C ALA A 650 4.54 -0.36 -1.26
N GLY A 651 3.68 0.11 -0.35
CA GLY A 651 3.81 1.38 0.38
C GLY A 651 2.58 2.26 0.18
N GLU A 652 2.43 3.30 1.01
CA GLU A 652 1.27 4.20 0.95
C GLU A 652 1.06 4.86 -0.43
N ALA A 653 2.15 5.22 -1.12
CA ALA A 653 2.11 5.73 -2.49
C ALA A 653 1.72 4.68 -3.57
N THR A 654 1.27 3.48 -3.18
CA THR A 654 0.85 2.40 -4.10
C THR A 654 -0.60 1.95 -3.85
N THR A 655 -1.43 2.74 -3.18
CA THR A 655 -2.84 2.44 -2.92
C THR A 655 -3.71 3.68 -3.09
N ARG A 656 -4.61 3.65 -4.08
CA ARG A 656 -5.58 4.73 -4.36
C ARG A 656 -6.60 4.93 -3.24
N ARG A 657 -7.04 3.85 -2.58
CA ARG A 657 -8.10 3.88 -1.56
C ARG A 657 -7.63 4.32 -0.18
N TYR A 658 -6.32 4.21 0.09
CA TYR A 658 -5.71 4.46 1.41
C TYR A 658 -4.31 5.11 1.29
N PRO A 659 -4.15 6.19 0.49
CA PRO A 659 -2.88 6.89 0.34
C PRO A 659 -2.43 7.50 1.67
N ALA A 660 -1.17 7.91 1.77
CA ALA A 660 -0.54 8.52 2.96
C ALA A 660 -0.53 7.71 4.30
N THR A 661 -1.47 6.79 4.54
CA THR A 661 -1.71 6.23 5.88
C THR A 661 -0.82 5.04 6.24
N MET A 662 -0.67 4.83 7.56
CA MET A 662 -0.03 3.62 8.10
C MET A 662 -0.77 2.34 7.73
N HIS A 663 -2.11 2.37 7.69
CA HIS A 663 -2.92 1.19 7.37
C HIS A 663 -2.87 0.87 5.87
N GLY A 664 -2.83 1.87 4.98
CA GLY A 664 -2.69 1.66 3.54
C GLY A 664 -1.35 1.04 3.19
N ALA A 665 -0.26 1.54 3.80
CA ALA A 665 1.05 0.90 3.70
C ALA A 665 0.98 -0.58 4.17
N PHE A 666 0.38 -0.87 5.32
CA PHE A 666 0.23 -2.25 5.81
C PHE A 666 -0.55 -3.15 4.83
N LEU A 667 -1.69 -2.68 4.29
CA LEU A 667 -2.52 -3.42 3.34
C LEU A 667 -1.79 -3.70 2.01
N THR A 668 -1.05 -2.73 1.47
CA THR A 668 -0.30 -2.93 0.21
C THR A 668 0.73 -4.06 0.30
N GLY A 669 1.32 -4.30 1.48
CA GLY A 669 2.22 -5.43 1.69
C GLY A 669 1.52 -6.79 1.67
N LEU A 670 0.29 -6.88 2.20
CA LEU A 670 -0.54 -8.10 2.10
C LEU A 670 -0.95 -8.36 0.63
N ARG A 671 -1.35 -7.30 -0.09
CA ARG A 671 -1.65 -7.34 -1.53
C ARG A 671 -0.47 -7.87 -2.34
N GLU A 672 0.74 -7.32 -2.15
CA GLU A 672 1.90 -7.81 -2.90
C GLU A 672 2.36 -9.21 -2.47
N ALA A 673 2.17 -9.62 -1.21
CA ALA A 673 2.40 -11.01 -0.81
C ALA A 673 1.46 -11.98 -1.56
N ALA A 674 0.19 -11.60 -1.74
CA ALA A 674 -0.78 -12.35 -2.55
C ALA A 674 -0.35 -12.41 -4.03
N ASN A 675 0.02 -11.27 -4.62
CA ASN A 675 0.48 -11.16 -6.00
C ASN A 675 1.72 -12.03 -6.27
N ILE A 676 2.74 -11.91 -5.43
CA ILE A 676 3.99 -12.71 -5.49
C ILE A 676 3.67 -14.20 -5.38
N SER A 677 2.77 -14.58 -4.47
CA SER A 677 2.32 -15.98 -4.31
C SER A 677 1.65 -16.52 -5.59
N GLN A 678 0.79 -15.72 -6.23
CA GLN A 678 0.12 -16.09 -7.48
C GLN A 678 1.09 -16.14 -8.67
N TYR A 679 1.98 -15.16 -8.86
CA TYR A 679 3.01 -15.18 -9.91
C TYR A 679 3.97 -16.37 -9.76
N ALA A 680 4.37 -16.70 -8.54
CA ALA A 680 5.17 -17.90 -8.27
C ALA A 680 4.42 -19.19 -8.63
N LYS A 681 3.12 -19.28 -8.29
CA LYS A 681 2.25 -20.43 -8.65
C LYS A 681 2.11 -20.57 -10.16
N VAL A 682 1.84 -19.48 -10.89
CA VAL A 682 1.74 -19.46 -12.35
C VAL A 682 3.06 -19.87 -12.99
N ARG A 683 4.19 -19.27 -12.58
CA ARG A 683 5.53 -19.61 -13.12
C ARG A 683 5.90 -21.07 -12.84
N ALA A 684 5.57 -21.60 -11.66
CA ALA A 684 5.79 -23.00 -11.32
C ALA A 684 4.90 -23.97 -12.13
N LEU A 685 3.68 -23.56 -12.50
CA LEU A 685 2.82 -24.31 -13.42
C LEU A 685 3.37 -24.29 -14.84
N SER A 686 3.79 -23.14 -15.38
CA SER A 686 4.46 -23.04 -16.67
C SER A 686 5.72 -23.93 -16.71
N MET A 687 6.57 -23.87 -15.68
CA MET A 687 7.75 -24.74 -15.57
C MET A 687 7.42 -26.23 -15.47
N LYS A 688 6.24 -26.63 -14.98
CA LYS A 688 5.77 -28.03 -15.02
C LYS A 688 5.35 -28.42 -16.44
N VAL A 689 4.66 -27.54 -17.16
CA VAL A 689 4.28 -27.73 -18.57
C VAL A 689 5.50 -27.78 -19.49
N ASP A 690 6.55 -26.98 -19.24
CA ASP A 690 7.83 -27.06 -19.98
C ASP A 690 8.67 -28.30 -19.62
N LYS A 691 8.49 -28.85 -18.41
CA LYS A 691 9.15 -30.09 -17.97
C LYS A 691 8.47 -31.36 -18.51
N THR A 692 7.18 -31.32 -18.84
CA THR A 692 6.62 -32.24 -19.85
C THR A 692 7.22 -31.89 -21.21
N PRO A 693 7.86 -32.82 -21.94
CA PRO A 693 8.98 -32.47 -22.83
C PRO A 693 8.59 -31.81 -24.16
N TRP A 694 8.33 -30.50 -24.15
CA TRP A 694 8.13 -29.65 -25.33
C TRP A 694 9.25 -28.62 -25.53
N LYS A 695 10.49 -29.11 -25.57
CA LYS A 695 11.68 -28.37 -26.03
C LYS A 695 11.52 -27.90 -27.48
N ASN A 696 10.78 -26.83 -27.77
CA ASN A 696 10.90 -26.06 -29.04
C ASN A 696 10.10 -24.73 -29.16
N ALA A 697 9.41 -24.19 -28.14
CA ALA A 697 8.53 -23.01 -28.32
C ALA A 697 9.14 -21.83 -29.14
N HIS A 698 10.37 -21.41 -28.82
CA HIS A 698 11.10 -20.38 -29.59
C HIS A 698 11.49 -20.82 -31.02
N SER A 699 11.80 -22.11 -31.21
CA SER A 699 12.09 -22.72 -32.52
C SER A 699 10.82 -22.76 -33.40
N CYS A 700 9.66 -23.05 -32.81
CA CYS A 700 8.37 -23.05 -33.51
C CYS A 700 7.91 -21.66 -33.98
N ALA A 701 8.45 -20.57 -33.42
CA ALA A 701 8.16 -19.21 -33.87
C ALA A 701 8.90 -18.87 -35.17
N SER A 702 10.23 -19.01 -35.20
CA SER A 702 11.02 -18.82 -36.43
C SER A 702 10.62 -19.82 -37.52
N LEU A 703 10.28 -21.06 -37.14
CA LEU A 703 9.78 -22.05 -38.08
C LEU A 703 8.47 -21.67 -38.76
N LEU A 704 7.51 -21.06 -38.05
CA LEU A 704 6.26 -20.68 -38.69
C LEU A 704 6.51 -19.61 -39.77
N THR A 705 7.38 -18.65 -39.48
CA THR A 705 7.83 -17.64 -40.46
C THR A 705 8.49 -18.28 -41.67
N ASP A 706 9.41 -19.24 -41.48
CA ASP A 706 10.07 -19.93 -42.59
C ASP A 706 9.12 -20.84 -43.40
N LEU A 707 8.12 -21.45 -42.76
CA LEU A 707 7.07 -22.22 -43.45
C LEU A 707 6.19 -21.32 -44.34
N PHE A 708 5.84 -20.13 -43.86
CA PHE A 708 5.08 -19.12 -44.61
C PHE A 708 5.92 -18.29 -45.61
N ARG A 709 7.22 -18.58 -45.80
CA ARG A 709 7.95 -18.15 -47.01
C ARG A 709 7.53 -18.94 -48.26
N GLN A 710 6.98 -20.13 -48.07
CA GLN A 710 6.47 -21.00 -49.15
C GLN A 710 5.17 -21.67 -48.69
N PRO A 711 4.04 -20.95 -48.62
CA PRO A 711 2.74 -21.54 -48.36
C PRO A 711 2.33 -22.58 -49.42
N ASP A 712 1.40 -23.49 -49.08
CA ASP A 712 0.84 -24.45 -50.05
C ASP A 712 -0.34 -23.83 -50.84
N LEU A 713 -0.93 -22.72 -50.39
CA LEU A 713 -2.00 -21.96 -51.06
C LEU A 713 -1.99 -20.49 -50.59
N GLU A 714 -2.25 -19.53 -51.50
CA GLU A 714 -2.46 -18.11 -51.17
C GLU A 714 -3.61 -17.49 -51.97
N PHE A 715 -4.28 -16.51 -51.39
CA PHE A 715 -5.31 -15.67 -52.03
C PHE A 715 -5.52 -14.36 -51.24
N GLY A 716 -5.28 -13.21 -51.87
CA GLY A 716 -5.32 -11.92 -51.16
C GLY A 716 -4.29 -11.87 -50.03
N SER A 717 -4.70 -11.40 -48.86
CA SER A 717 -3.94 -11.36 -47.60
C SER A 717 -3.83 -12.73 -46.88
N PHE A 718 -4.43 -13.79 -47.42
CA PHE A 718 -4.52 -15.12 -46.80
C PHE A 718 -3.44 -16.06 -47.37
N SER A 719 -2.63 -16.65 -46.49
CA SER A 719 -1.65 -17.71 -46.82
C SER A 719 -1.94 -18.98 -46.00
N VAL A 720 -1.93 -20.17 -46.62
CA VAL A 720 -2.23 -21.45 -45.95
C VAL A 720 -1.06 -22.43 -46.08
N ILE A 721 -0.78 -23.20 -45.03
CA ILE A 721 0.10 -24.38 -45.06
C ILE A 721 -0.67 -25.64 -44.62
N PHE A 722 -0.49 -26.73 -45.35
CA PHE A 722 -1.16 -28.02 -45.10
C PHE A 722 -0.19 -29.05 -44.50
N ALA A 723 -0.64 -29.83 -43.52
CA ALA A 723 0.03 -31.07 -43.16
C ALA A 723 -0.14 -32.11 -44.28
N ARG A 724 0.94 -32.78 -44.71
CA ARG A 724 0.91 -33.74 -45.83
C ARG A 724 0.98 -35.18 -45.34
N LYS A 725 -0.07 -35.59 -44.63
CA LYS A 725 -0.42 -37.00 -44.46
C LYS A 725 -1.80 -37.28 -45.04
N VAL A 726 -1.80 -38.14 -46.08
CA VAL A 726 -2.97 -38.72 -46.75
C VAL A 726 -3.84 -37.67 -47.48
N THR A 727 -4.71 -38.15 -48.36
CA THR A 727 -5.63 -37.35 -49.20
C THR A 727 -6.90 -36.93 -48.48
N ASP A 728 -6.85 -36.74 -47.15
CA ASP A 728 -8.01 -36.40 -46.33
C ASP A 728 -8.42 -34.91 -46.49
N ALA A 729 -9.72 -34.67 -46.69
CA ALA A 729 -10.32 -33.34 -46.73
C ALA A 729 -10.39 -32.68 -45.34
N LYS A 730 -10.50 -33.48 -44.27
CA LYS A 730 -10.58 -33.03 -42.88
C LYS A 730 -9.21 -32.74 -42.24
N SER A 731 -8.12 -32.97 -42.97
CA SER A 731 -6.75 -32.68 -42.52
C SER A 731 -6.58 -31.21 -42.10
N THR A 732 -5.96 -30.97 -40.95
CA THR A 732 -5.80 -29.62 -40.38
C THR A 732 -4.74 -28.81 -41.12
N ALA A 733 -5.06 -27.54 -41.35
CA ALA A 733 -4.23 -26.53 -41.97
C ALA A 733 -3.92 -25.39 -40.97
N ILE A 734 -2.82 -24.66 -41.19
CA ILE A 734 -2.57 -23.38 -40.52
C ILE A 734 -2.77 -22.27 -41.55
N LEU A 735 -3.64 -21.31 -41.22
CA LEU A 735 -3.84 -20.09 -41.98
C LEU A 735 -3.10 -18.94 -41.31
N ARG A 736 -2.55 -18.04 -42.13
CA ARG A 736 -2.07 -16.71 -41.79
C ARG A 736 -2.90 -15.67 -42.55
N VAL A 737 -3.38 -14.65 -41.87
CA VAL A 737 -3.93 -13.43 -42.47
C VAL A 737 -2.94 -12.30 -42.24
N THR A 738 -2.66 -11.51 -43.28
CA THR A 738 -1.60 -10.50 -43.30
C THR A 738 -2.17 -9.11 -43.54
N PHE A 739 -2.31 -8.32 -42.47
CA PHE A 739 -2.75 -6.93 -42.59
C PHE A 739 -1.55 -6.04 -42.91
N SER A 740 -1.55 -5.48 -44.13
CA SER A 740 -0.58 -4.49 -44.58
C SER A 740 -1.18 -3.07 -44.47
N GLY A 741 -0.42 -2.13 -43.90
CA GLY A 741 -0.85 -0.74 -43.78
C GLY A 741 -1.07 -0.09 -45.15
N SER A 742 -2.23 0.53 -45.36
CA SER A 742 -2.63 1.00 -46.69
C SER A 742 -1.70 2.09 -47.25
N ARG A 743 -1.08 1.82 -48.41
CA ARG A 743 -0.39 2.84 -49.21
C ARG A 743 -1.41 3.71 -49.94
N LYS A 744 -1.89 4.79 -49.31
CA LYS A 744 -2.64 5.84 -50.03
C LYS A 744 -1.77 6.45 -51.13
N LYS A 745 -2.23 6.39 -52.38
CA LYS A 745 -1.74 7.26 -53.46
C LYS A 745 -2.29 8.68 -53.27
N SER A 746 -1.55 9.68 -53.73
CA SER A 746 -1.80 11.11 -53.52
C SER A 746 -2.49 11.78 -54.71
N HIS A 747 -3.53 12.56 -54.44
CA HIS A 747 -4.14 13.67 -55.20
C HIS A 747 -5.25 14.23 -54.28
N ASP A 748 -5.46 15.52 -54.03
CA ASP A 748 -4.72 16.78 -54.31
C ASP A 748 -4.57 17.53 -52.95
N GLY A 749 -3.89 18.65 -52.72
CA GLY A 749 -3.24 19.64 -53.59
C GLY A 749 -3.61 21.06 -53.13
N LEU A 750 -2.86 21.64 -52.17
CA LEU A 750 -2.92 23.06 -51.77
C LEU A 750 -1.62 23.48 -51.04
N LYS A 751 -1.44 24.78 -50.79
CA LYS A 751 -0.14 25.43 -50.48
C LYS A 751 0.30 25.30 -48.99
N PRO A 752 1.61 25.44 -48.70
CA PRO A 752 2.16 25.32 -47.34
C PRO A 752 2.27 26.66 -46.61
N ASP A 753 1.95 26.67 -45.32
CA ASP A 753 2.40 27.68 -44.34
C ASP A 753 3.28 27.00 -43.27
N GLN A 754 4.33 27.71 -42.83
CA GLN A 754 5.33 27.19 -41.91
C GLN A 754 5.10 27.73 -40.49
N HIS A 755 4.68 26.87 -39.56
CA HIS A 755 5.24 26.73 -38.19
C HIS A 755 4.52 25.59 -37.44
N SER A 756 5.12 24.39 -37.42
CA SER A 756 4.63 23.26 -36.60
C SER A 756 5.67 22.14 -36.52
N ASN A 757 5.82 21.52 -35.34
CA ASN A 757 6.65 20.32 -35.14
C ASN A 757 6.14 19.06 -35.88
N LYS A 758 5.04 19.17 -36.65
CA LYS A 758 4.52 18.11 -37.54
C LYS A 758 5.57 17.50 -38.47
N LEU A 759 6.55 18.25 -38.96
CA LEU A 759 7.52 17.70 -39.91
C LEU A 759 8.44 16.66 -39.24
N LEU A 760 8.92 16.93 -38.01
CA LEU A 760 9.72 15.97 -37.25
C LEU A 760 8.87 14.75 -36.84
N PHE A 761 7.61 14.97 -36.45
CA PHE A 761 6.70 13.88 -36.11
C PHE A 761 6.34 13.01 -37.33
N GLN A 762 6.14 13.61 -38.51
CA GLN A 762 5.96 12.89 -39.77
C GLN A 762 7.23 12.17 -40.21
N GLN A 763 8.42 12.74 -40.01
CA GLN A 763 9.69 12.05 -40.30
C GLN A 763 9.86 10.84 -39.39
N LEU A 764 9.70 10.99 -38.07
CA LEU A 764 9.73 9.87 -37.11
C LEU A 764 8.69 8.81 -37.45
N GLN A 765 7.43 9.20 -37.71
CA GLN A 765 6.35 8.26 -38.01
C GLN A 765 6.49 7.63 -39.42
N SER A 766 7.15 8.29 -40.37
CA SER A 766 7.54 7.70 -41.66
C SER A 766 8.66 6.66 -41.51
N HIS A 767 9.60 6.89 -40.56
CA HIS A 767 10.65 5.93 -40.23
C HIS A 767 10.09 4.71 -39.48
N PHE A 768 9.12 4.93 -38.59
CA PHE A 768 8.45 3.86 -37.84
C PHE A 768 7.48 3.03 -38.71
N ASN A 769 6.84 3.65 -39.70
CA ASN A 769 5.91 2.97 -40.62
C ASN A 769 6.60 2.28 -41.81
N GLN A 770 7.93 2.16 -41.84
CA GLN A 770 8.63 1.29 -42.79
C GLN A 770 8.51 -0.20 -42.39
N GLN A 771 7.32 -0.73 -42.65
CA GLN A 771 6.98 -2.16 -42.76
C GLN A 771 7.20 -3.02 -41.50
N GLN A 772 6.18 -3.08 -40.65
CA GLN A 772 5.77 -4.35 -40.06
C GLN A 772 4.39 -4.75 -40.59
N GLU A 773 4.29 -5.95 -41.14
CA GLU A 773 3.02 -6.57 -41.52
C GLU A 773 2.43 -7.30 -40.32
N LEU A 774 1.17 -7.03 -39.97
CA LEU A 774 0.53 -7.70 -38.84
C LEU A 774 0.01 -9.07 -39.29
N HIS A 775 0.73 -10.12 -38.90
CA HIS A 775 0.32 -11.50 -39.14
C HIS A 775 -0.48 -12.07 -37.96
N VAL A 776 -1.74 -12.43 -38.21
CA VAL A 776 -2.57 -13.24 -37.30
C VAL A 776 -2.86 -14.60 -37.93
N TYR A 777 -3.25 -15.58 -37.12
CA TYR A 777 -3.31 -16.99 -37.52
C TYR A 777 -4.56 -17.68 -36.98
N THR A 778 -4.95 -18.80 -37.59
CA THR A 778 -5.89 -19.76 -36.97
C THR A 778 -5.71 -21.16 -37.56
N LEU A 779 -6.43 -22.14 -37.01
CA LEU A 779 -6.49 -23.52 -37.50
C LEU A 779 -7.86 -23.79 -38.13
N LEU A 780 -7.87 -24.49 -39.27
CA LEU A 780 -9.10 -24.94 -39.94
C LEU A 780 -8.83 -26.21 -40.75
N SER A 781 -9.87 -26.86 -41.29
CA SER A 781 -9.69 -27.99 -42.20
C SER A 781 -9.22 -27.55 -43.58
N LYS A 782 -8.59 -28.48 -44.30
CA LYS A 782 -8.21 -28.29 -45.70
C LYS A 782 -9.42 -28.04 -46.61
N GLU A 783 -10.57 -28.64 -46.31
CA GLU A 783 -11.85 -28.37 -46.96
C GLU A 783 -12.30 -26.91 -46.78
N GLN A 784 -12.32 -26.42 -45.52
CA GLN A 784 -12.63 -25.01 -45.21
C GLN A 784 -11.65 -24.04 -45.88
N ALA A 785 -10.37 -24.41 -46.00
CA ALA A 785 -9.35 -23.57 -46.65
C ALA A 785 -9.55 -23.48 -48.18
N MET A 786 -10.11 -24.52 -48.80
CA MET A 786 -10.50 -24.49 -50.22
C MET A 786 -11.83 -23.76 -50.41
N GLU A 787 -12.80 -23.88 -49.50
CA GLU A 787 -14.04 -23.11 -49.53
C GLU A 787 -13.77 -21.60 -49.41
N LEU A 788 -12.95 -21.18 -48.44
CA LEU A 788 -12.59 -19.78 -48.19
C LEU A 788 -11.93 -19.09 -49.40
N ARG A 789 -11.21 -19.86 -50.22
CA ARG A 789 -10.56 -19.38 -51.45
C ARG A 789 -11.58 -18.95 -52.50
N GLU A 790 -12.64 -19.74 -52.67
CA GLU A 790 -13.67 -19.53 -53.70
C GLU A 790 -14.71 -18.47 -53.29
N VAL A 791 -14.66 -17.99 -52.04
CA VAL A 791 -15.42 -16.81 -51.58
C VAL A 791 -15.04 -15.58 -52.42
N ARG A 792 -16.08 -14.98 -53.03
CA ARG A 792 -16.02 -13.73 -53.79
C ARG A 792 -16.43 -12.55 -52.90
N GLY A 793 -15.99 -11.34 -53.25
CA GLY A 793 -16.22 -10.12 -52.45
C GLY A 793 -14.97 -9.53 -51.80
N GLY A 794 -13.77 -10.04 -52.12
CA GLY A 794 -12.51 -9.55 -51.56
C GLY A 794 -12.17 -10.15 -50.21
N ASP A 795 -11.25 -9.50 -49.50
CA ASP A 795 -10.68 -10.05 -48.26
C ASP A 795 -11.57 -9.79 -47.03
N ASP A 796 -12.31 -8.68 -47.01
CA ASP A 796 -13.30 -8.40 -45.95
C ASP A 796 -14.43 -9.45 -45.96
N ALA A 797 -14.89 -9.84 -47.16
CA ALA A 797 -15.88 -10.91 -47.32
C ALA A 797 -15.35 -12.27 -46.83
N ARG A 798 -14.05 -12.56 -47.03
CA ARG A 798 -13.39 -13.78 -46.49
C ARG A 798 -13.21 -13.72 -44.99
N LEU A 799 -12.84 -12.55 -44.45
CA LEU A 799 -12.68 -12.33 -43.01
C LEU A 799 -14.01 -12.56 -42.28
N ASN A 800 -15.09 -11.99 -42.80
CA ASN A 800 -16.45 -12.20 -42.28
C ASN A 800 -16.90 -13.66 -42.43
N HIS A 801 -16.62 -14.32 -43.56
CA HIS A 801 -16.92 -15.75 -43.75
C HIS A 801 -16.18 -16.64 -42.73
N LEU A 802 -14.93 -16.30 -42.43
CA LEU A 802 -14.09 -17.03 -41.48
C LEU A 802 -14.56 -16.85 -40.02
N CYS A 803 -14.94 -15.64 -39.63
CA CYS A 803 -15.48 -15.37 -38.29
C CYS A 803 -16.90 -15.90 -38.12
N GLU A 804 -17.84 -15.51 -38.99
CA GLU A 804 -19.28 -15.76 -38.81
C GLU A 804 -19.71 -17.17 -39.23
N LYS A 805 -19.19 -17.69 -40.36
CA LYS A 805 -19.64 -19.00 -40.90
C LYS A 805 -18.82 -20.17 -40.36
N PHE A 806 -17.51 -19.99 -40.15
CA PHE A 806 -16.66 -21.04 -39.58
C PHE A 806 -16.46 -20.92 -38.07
N GLY A 807 -16.85 -19.81 -37.44
CA GLY A 807 -16.78 -19.63 -35.98
C GLY A 807 -15.36 -19.56 -35.43
N VAL A 808 -14.33 -19.44 -36.27
CA VAL A 808 -12.92 -19.50 -35.84
C VAL A 808 -12.37 -18.11 -35.54
N LYS A 809 -11.76 -17.96 -34.36
CA LYS A 809 -11.09 -16.73 -33.96
C LYS A 809 -9.69 -16.65 -34.58
N LEU A 810 -9.32 -15.46 -35.06
CA LEU A 810 -7.94 -15.14 -35.43
C LEU A 810 -7.15 -14.74 -34.19
N VAL A 811 -5.93 -15.25 -34.05
CA VAL A 811 -5.06 -15.05 -32.90
C VAL A 811 -3.63 -14.70 -33.31
N GLY A 812 -2.92 -13.93 -32.47
CA GLY A 812 -1.47 -13.80 -32.60
C GLY A 812 -0.76 -15.14 -32.38
N ARG A 813 0.47 -15.30 -32.88
CA ARG A 813 1.24 -16.58 -32.85
C ARG A 813 1.18 -17.36 -31.52
N LYS A 814 1.22 -16.66 -30.37
CA LYS A 814 1.16 -17.28 -29.03
C LYS A 814 -0.20 -17.94 -28.73
N GLY A 815 -1.30 -17.43 -29.29
CA GLY A 815 -2.66 -17.93 -29.05
C GLY A 815 -3.04 -19.19 -29.83
N LEU A 816 -2.20 -19.66 -30.77
CA LEU A 816 -2.46 -20.89 -31.54
C LEU A 816 -2.38 -22.19 -30.70
N GLY A 817 -1.75 -22.15 -29.53
CA GLY A 817 -1.67 -23.25 -28.58
C GLY A 817 -0.83 -24.47 -29.03
N PRO A 818 -0.70 -25.49 -28.15
CA PRO A 818 0.20 -26.64 -28.39
C PRO A 818 -0.15 -27.49 -29.61
N SER A 819 -1.43 -27.58 -29.96
CA SER A 819 -1.91 -28.34 -31.14
C SER A 819 -1.35 -27.80 -32.45
N ALA A 820 -1.17 -26.48 -32.56
CA ALA A 820 -0.51 -25.87 -33.71
C ALA A 820 1.00 -26.14 -33.71
N ASP A 821 1.66 -26.08 -32.56
CA ASP A 821 3.10 -26.36 -32.44
C ASP A 821 3.44 -27.81 -32.86
N ALA A 822 2.57 -28.77 -32.56
CA ALA A 822 2.65 -30.13 -33.08
C ALA A 822 2.55 -30.18 -34.62
N LEU A 823 1.60 -29.42 -35.18
CA LEU A 823 1.35 -29.34 -36.62
C LEU A 823 2.54 -28.69 -37.37
N ILE A 824 3.10 -27.60 -36.81
CA ILE A 824 4.31 -26.92 -37.29
C ILE A 824 5.50 -27.88 -37.34
N ALA A 825 5.71 -28.66 -36.27
CA ALA A 825 6.79 -29.65 -36.21
C ALA A 825 6.62 -30.75 -37.27
N SER A 826 5.39 -31.27 -37.48
CA SER A 826 5.12 -32.28 -38.53
C SER A 826 5.35 -31.71 -39.94
N ILE A 827 4.83 -30.50 -40.22
CA ILE A 827 4.99 -29.83 -41.52
C ILE A 827 6.49 -29.59 -41.83
N LYS A 828 7.31 -29.17 -40.84
CA LYS A 828 8.76 -29.07 -41.00
C LYS A 828 9.38 -30.43 -41.34
N ALA A 829 9.05 -31.48 -40.57
CA ALA A 829 9.63 -32.82 -40.74
C ALA A 829 9.26 -33.48 -42.08
N GLU A 830 8.13 -33.10 -42.68
CA GLU A 830 7.69 -33.55 -43.99
C GLU A 830 8.33 -32.72 -45.14
N ARG A 831 8.35 -31.39 -45.02
CA ARG A 831 9.00 -30.52 -46.03
C ARG A 831 10.51 -30.76 -46.11
N GLY A 832 11.17 -30.99 -44.98
CA GLY A 832 12.61 -31.30 -44.91
C GLY A 832 13.04 -32.61 -45.59
N LYS A 833 12.10 -33.50 -45.97
CA LYS A 833 12.40 -34.74 -46.72
C LYS A 833 12.48 -34.55 -48.23
N ARG A 834 12.18 -33.35 -48.76
CA ARG A 834 12.24 -33.05 -50.20
C ARG A 834 13.65 -32.59 -50.62
N LYS A 835 14.44 -33.48 -51.24
CA LYS A 835 15.50 -33.02 -52.15
C LYS A 835 14.84 -32.33 -53.37
N PRO A 836 15.44 -31.25 -53.91
CA PRO A 836 14.91 -30.62 -55.12
C PRO A 836 15.03 -31.59 -56.31
N ARG A 837 13.94 -31.76 -57.07
CA ARG A 837 13.98 -32.36 -58.42
C ARG A 837 14.13 -31.23 -59.45
N PRO A 838 15.02 -31.36 -60.45
CA PRO A 838 15.15 -30.38 -61.52
C PRO A 838 14.06 -30.59 -62.58
N ASN A 839 13.45 -29.50 -63.03
CA ASN A 839 12.60 -29.50 -64.23
C ASN A 839 13.36 -28.90 -65.43
N LEU A 840 13.69 -29.78 -66.38
CA LEU A 840 13.75 -29.47 -67.82
C LEU A 840 12.35 -29.00 -68.27
N LEU A 841 12.10 -28.24 -69.35
CA LEU A 841 12.87 -27.65 -70.47
C LEU A 841 12.09 -26.37 -70.90
N LYS A 842 12.61 -25.35 -71.60
CA LYS A 842 13.09 -25.36 -73.00
C LYS A 842 13.88 -24.07 -73.35
N SER A 843 14.87 -24.21 -74.26
CA SER A 843 15.37 -23.28 -75.31
C SER A 843 15.48 -21.74 -75.06
N GLY A 844 16.60 -21.07 -75.39
CA GLY A 844 17.86 -21.60 -75.96
C GLY A 844 18.84 -20.53 -76.51
N LEU A 845 19.85 -21.02 -77.27
CA LEU A 845 20.87 -20.30 -78.07
C LEU A 845 21.98 -19.45 -77.38
N SER A 846 23.17 -20.06 -77.26
CA SER A 846 24.48 -19.49 -77.69
C SER A 846 25.11 -18.33 -76.86
N THR A 847 26.44 -18.09 -76.77
CA THR A 847 27.67 -18.71 -77.31
C THR A 847 28.83 -18.67 -76.27
N SER A 848 29.91 -19.46 -76.51
CA SER A 848 31.30 -19.26 -76.00
C SER A 848 31.59 -19.35 -74.48
N ARG A 849 32.79 -19.65 -73.98
CA ARG A 849 33.77 -20.76 -74.11
C ARG A 849 34.98 -20.40 -73.19
N VAL A 850 35.47 -21.33 -72.36
CA VAL A 850 36.85 -21.36 -71.79
C VAL A 850 37.18 -20.24 -70.74
N ALA A 851 37.95 -20.42 -69.65
CA ALA A 851 38.81 -21.52 -69.16
C ALA A 851 38.64 -21.80 -67.64
N LEU A 852 39.34 -22.85 -67.17
CA LEU A 852 39.65 -23.21 -65.77
C LEU A 852 41.19 -23.38 -65.68
N PRO A 853 41.88 -23.20 -64.53
CA PRO A 853 42.17 -24.39 -63.71
C PRO A 853 42.42 -24.20 -62.19
N ASN A 854 42.16 -25.29 -61.45
CA ASN A 854 42.83 -25.85 -60.26
C ASN A 854 43.38 -24.95 -59.10
N ARG A 855 43.10 -25.19 -57.79
CA ARG A 855 42.99 -26.41 -56.94
C ARG A 855 44.33 -26.89 -56.34
N ARG A 856 44.53 -26.68 -55.02
CA ARG A 856 45.13 -27.58 -53.99
C ARG A 856 45.40 -26.78 -52.67
N VAL A 857 45.73 -27.35 -51.49
CA VAL A 857 45.14 -28.43 -50.65
C VAL A 857 46.10 -28.76 -49.48
N VAL A 858 45.58 -28.86 -48.24
CA VAL A 858 46.12 -29.61 -47.06
C VAL A 858 47.26 -29.04 -46.16
N ARG A 859 46.84 -28.66 -44.92
CA ARG A 859 47.36 -28.94 -43.54
C ARG A 859 48.77 -28.52 -43.03
N LYS A 860 48.75 -28.22 -41.71
CA LYS A 860 49.73 -28.46 -40.61
C LYS A 860 50.69 -27.34 -40.12
N ALA A 861 50.28 -26.75 -38.99
CA ALA A 861 50.94 -26.85 -37.66
C ALA A 861 51.94 -25.78 -37.14
N LYS A 862 51.90 -25.66 -35.80
CA LYS A 862 52.93 -25.19 -34.83
C LYS A 862 53.03 -23.69 -34.52
N ILE A 863 53.39 -23.42 -33.25
CA ILE A 863 53.63 -22.11 -32.59
C ILE A 863 55.15 -22.04 -32.25
N VAL A 864 55.65 -20.91 -31.69
CA VAL A 864 57.00 -20.68 -31.07
C VAL A 864 58.07 -20.21 -32.09
N ARG A 865 58.90 -19.15 -31.90
CA ARG A 865 59.20 -18.19 -30.79
C ARG A 865 59.96 -16.94 -31.30
N ARG A 866 60.06 -15.88 -30.47
CA ARG A 866 61.31 -15.15 -30.02
C ARG A 866 60.92 -13.97 -29.10
N GLY A 867 61.68 -13.55 -28.09
CA GLY A 867 62.80 -14.20 -27.40
C GLY A 867 63.82 -13.22 -26.77
N ASN A 868 64.13 -13.37 -25.47
CA ASN A 868 65.37 -13.03 -24.71
C ASN A 868 65.03 -12.86 -23.21
N GLY A 869 65.80 -13.33 -22.21
CA GLY A 869 66.97 -14.24 -22.21
C GLY A 869 67.60 -14.38 -20.80
N VAL A 870 68.45 -15.41 -20.55
CA VAL A 870 69.29 -15.63 -19.33
C VAL A 870 68.48 -15.98 -18.03
N THR A 871 68.81 -16.85 -17.06
CA THR A 871 69.72 -18.03 -16.77
C THR A 871 69.17 -18.74 -15.49
N ALA A 872 69.53 -19.93 -14.97
CA ALA A 872 70.40 -21.08 -15.33
C ALA A 872 69.87 -22.38 -14.61
N THR A 873 70.73 -23.34 -14.22
CA THR A 873 70.48 -24.72 -13.70
C THR A 873 71.68 -25.15 -12.77
N PRO A 874 71.89 -26.40 -12.22
CA PRO A 874 71.21 -27.71 -12.45
C PRO A 874 71.08 -28.79 -11.31
N THR A 875 70.17 -29.78 -11.49
CA THR A 875 70.20 -31.22 -11.02
C THR A 875 70.12 -31.53 -9.48
N ARG A 876 69.83 -32.75 -8.95
CA ARG A 876 69.89 -34.16 -9.46
C ARG A 876 69.04 -35.23 -8.65
N ASP A 877 68.67 -36.36 -9.31
CA ASP A 877 68.23 -37.75 -8.93
C ASP A 877 67.87 -38.25 -7.49
N ALA A 878 66.85 -39.16 -7.34
CA ALA A 878 66.97 -40.55 -6.78
C ALA A 878 65.63 -41.37 -6.54
N ALA A 879 65.66 -42.71 -6.79
CA ALA A 879 64.83 -43.90 -6.36
C ALA A 879 63.26 -43.87 -6.32
N ARG A 880 62.43 -44.91 -6.66
CA ARG A 880 62.31 -46.41 -6.46
C ARG A 880 61.70 -46.81 -5.07
N MET A 881 60.82 -47.83 -4.88
CA MET A 881 60.34 -48.99 -5.70
C MET A 881 59.04 -49.67 -5.10
N GLU A 882 58.07 -50.12 -5.94
CA GLU A 882 57.18 -51.35 -5.89
C GLU A 882 56.36 -51.79 -4.62
N ALA A 883 55.25 -52.59 -4.66
CA ALA A 883 54.29 -53.04 -5.70
C ALA A 883 53.09 -53.93 -5.17
N VAL A 884 51.98 -54.03 -5.97
CA VAL A 884 51.13 -55.26 -6.21
C VAL A 884 50.21 -55.81 -5.05
N ARG A 885 49.00 -56.43 -5.19
CA ARG A 885 48.19 -57.04 -6.31
C ARG A 885 46.63 -56.95 -6.07
N THR A 886 45.83 -57.49 -6.99
CA THR A 886 44.33 -57.56 -7.01
C THR A 886 43.75 -58.99 -6.91
N LEU A 887 42.43 -59.12 -6.59
CA LEU A 887 41.38 -60.11 -7.04
C LEU A 887 40.23 -60.21 -5.99
N GLN A 888 38.95 -59.95 -6.29
CA GLN A 888 37.86 -60.79 -6.87
C GLN A 888 37.15 -61.81 -5.93
N ASN A 889 35.88 -61.56 -5.54
CA ASN A 889 34.67 -62.39 -5.83
C ASN A 889 33.44 -62.17 -4.89
N LYS A 890 32.26 -62.64 -5.38
CA LYS A 890 30.89 -62.69 -4.78
C LYS A 890 30.59 -64.15 -4.26
N PRO A 891 29.39 -64.59 -3.77
CA PRO A 891 28.02 -64.01 -3.87
C PRO A 891 27.05 -64.09 -2.65
N GLU A 892 26.04 -63.19 -2.61
CA GLU A 892 24.65 -63.33 -2.07
C GLU A 892 24.52 -63.86 -0.60
N VAL A 893 23.45 -64.43 0.01
CA VAL A 893 22.03 -64.83 -0.23
C VAL A 893 21.37 -65.04 1.19
N THR A 894 20.08 -64.90 1.60
CA THR A 894 18.78 -64.25 1.21
C THR A 894 17.77 -64.35 2.40
N ASN A 895 16.68 -63.54 2.43
CA ASN A 895 15.39 -63.75 3.17
C ASN A 895 15.36 -63.61 4.73
N ASN A 896 14.24 -63.29 5.42
CA ASN A 896 12.95 -62.64 5.09
C ASN A 896 12.16 -62.22 6.37
N ASN A 897 11.20 -61.29 6.24
CA ASN A 897 9.96 -61.13 7.05
C ASN A 897 10.06 -60.77 8.57
N SER A 898 9.03 -60.19 9.26
CA SER A 898 7.91 -59.31 8.84
C SER A 898 7.08 -58.78 10.05
N ALA A 899 6.79 -57.46 10.11
CA ALA A 899 5.68 -56.82 10.86
C ALA A 899 5.64 -57.01 12.41
N ARG A 900 4.74 -56.42 13.25
CA ARG A 900 3.53 -55.56 13.09
C ARG A 900 3.15 -54.87 14.44
N ALA A 901 2.58 -53.65 14.42
CA ALA A 901 1.72 -53.04 15.47
C ALA A 901 2.29 -52.82 16.92
N ALA A 902 1.65 -52.12 17.88
CA ALA A 902 0.87 -50.85 17.86
C ALA A 902 0.64 -50.27 19.30
N SER A 903 0.50 -48.93 19.42
CA SER A 903 -0.30 -48.13 20.39
C SER A 903 -0.31 -48.35 21.93
N ASN A 904 0.03 -47.26 22.66
CA ASN A 904 -0.65 -46.63 23.83
C ASN A 904 -0.47 -47.11 25.31
N ALA A 905 0.03 -46.15 26.14
CA ALA A 905 -0.34 -45.85 27.56
C ALA A 905 0.06 -46.85 28.69
N PRO A 906 -0.05 -46.54 30.03
CA PRO A 906 -0.62 -45.34 30.70
C PRO A 906 0.09 -44.75 31.97
N SER A 907 -0.36 -43.54 32.38
CA SER A 907 -0.65 -43.00 33.76
C SER A 907 0.34 -42.97 34.97
N CYS A 908 0.40 -41.79 35.63
CA CYS A 908 0.42 -41.52 37.12
C CYS A 908 1.65 -41.91 38.00
N SER A 909 1.94 -41.31 39.19
CA SER A 909 1.36 -40.18 39.99
C SER A 909 2.20 -39.73 41.23
N GLN A 910 2.12 -38.45 41.65
CA GLN A 910 2.29 -37.88 43.04
C GLN A 910 3.70 -37.98 43.77
N VAL A 911 4.11 -37.27 44.85
CA VAL A 911 3.70 -36.03 45.63
C VAL A 911 4.85 -35.53 46.58
N SER A 912 4.81 -34.28 47.11
CA SER A 912 5.61 -33.67 48.24
C SER A 912 7.13 -33.40 48.01
N SER A 913 7.80 -32.30 48.44
CA SER A 913 7.90 -31.46 49.68
C SER A 913 8.91 -32.02 50.73
N SER A 914 9.66 -31.27 51.58
CA SER A 914 9.79 -29.82 51.91
C SER A 914 11.08 -29.49 52.73
N LYS A 915 11.41 -28.19 52.96
CA LYS A 915 12.21 -27.61 54.11
C LYS A 915 13.69 -28.03 54.33
N SER A 916 14.50 -27.46 55.24
CA SER A 916 14.82 -26.03 55.56
C SER A 916 16.00 -25.85 56.57
N THR A 917 16.90 -24.88 56.33
CA THR A 917 17.68 -24.04 57.30
C THR A 917 18.73 -24.57 58.32
N GLN A 918 19.86 -23.84 58.42
CA GLN A 918 20.79 -23.61 59.56
C GLN A 918 21.75 -24.75 60.05
N ASN A 919 22.90 -24.49 60.72
CA ASN A 919 23.90 -23.39 60.71
C ASN A 919 25.12 -23.74 61.64
N ALA A 920 26.39 -23.44 61.29
CA ALA A 920 27.53 -23.38 62.25
C ALA A 920 28.88 -22.84 61.67
N ASN A 921 29.54 -21.95 62.44
CA ASN A 921 31.00 -21.65 62.65
C ASN A 921 32.07 -22.00 61.58
N GLY A 922 33.10 -21.15 61.32
CA GLY A 922 33.44 -19.81 61.86
C GLY A 922 34.91 -19.39 61.61
N VAL A 923 35.37 -18.34 62.33
CA VAL A 923 36.77 -17.80 62.49
C VAL A 923 37.20 -16.56 61.66
N ASN A 924 37.63 -15.54 62.41
CA ASN A 924 38.41 -14.31 62.11
C ASN A 924 37.80 -13.06 61.41
N TYR A 925 38.10 -11.89 62.03
CA TYR A 925 37.72 -10.50 61.74
C TYR A 925 38.82 -9.77 60.90
N GLY A 926 38.73 -8.53 60.41
CA GLY A 926 37.77 -7.38 60.44
C GLY A 926 38.53 -6.11 59.95
N PHE A 927 37.97 -4.96 59.54
CA PHE A 927 36.71 -4.27 59.86
C PHE A 927 36.27 -3.25 58.74
N CYS A 928 34.95 -3.04 58.62
CA CYS A 928 34.17 -1.85 58.18
C CYS A 928 34.50 -0.91 56.97
N ASN A 929 33.51 -0.83 56.07
CA ASN A 929 32.76 0.36 55.55
C ASN A 929 33.44 1.54 54.81
N GLY A 930 32.90 1.89 53.62
CA GLY A 930 32.42 3.26 53.33
C GLY A 930 32.70 3.95 51.97
N MET A 931 31.62 4.23 51.21
CA MET A 931 31.39 5.39 50.30
C MET A 931 32.18 5.67 48.98
N SER A 932 31.39 6.06 47.96
CA SER A 932 31.56 7.13 46.95
C SER A 932 32.64 7.15 45.84
N SER A 933 32.13 7.06 44.59
CA SER A 933 32.30 8.00 43.44
C SER A 933 33.61 8.13 42.61
N THR A 934 33.41 8.19 41.27
CA THR A 934 34.27 8.78 40.20
C THR A 934 35.62 8.08 39.91
N SER A 935 36.28 8.23 38.74
CA SER A 935 36.11 9.18 37.61
C SER A 935 36.40 8.57 36.21
N THR A 936 36.37 9.42 35.17
CA THR A 936 36.51 9.21 33.72
C THR A 936 37.82 8.57 33.20
N PHE A 937 37.78 8.07 31.95
CA PHE A 937 38.95 7.91 31.08
C PHE A 937 38.81 8.76 29.79
N THR A 938 39.92 9.32 29.32
CA THR A 938 40.05 10.10 28.06
C THR A 938 41.32 9.65 27.29
N PRO A 939 41.46 9.96 25.98
CA PRO A 939 42.45 9.32 25.10
C PRO A 939 43.88 9.87 25.21
N SER A 940 44.83 9.18 24.57
CA SER A 940 46.28 9.39 24.64
C SER A 940 46.84 10.50 23.74
N LEU A 941 48.03 11.00 24.12
CA LEU A 941 48.70 12.20 23.61
C LEU A 941 49.89 11.93 22.67
N ASN A 942 50.14 12.89 21.76
CA ASN A 942 51.44 13.58 21.48
C ASN A 942 51.31 14.39 20.17
N SER A 943 51.93 15.56 19.95
CA SER A 943 52.80 16.46 20.75
C SER A 943 52.67 17.89 20.16
N CYS A 944 52.89 19.02 20.85
CA CYS A 944 54.18 19.55 21.34
C CYS A 944 54.01 20.70 22.37
N THR A 945 55.14 21.17 22.92
CA THR A 945 55.34 22.10 24.06
C THR A 945 54.99 23.59 23.84
N GLY A 946 54.63 24.34 24.90
CA GLY A 946 54.40 25.80 24.81
C GLY A 946 54.09 26.65 26.06
N ASN A 947 54.74 26.43 27.22
CA ASN A 947 54.99 27.38 28.36
C ASN A 947 53.95 28.44 28.85
N PHE A 948 53.61 28.39 30.16
CA PHE A 948 53.40 29.48 31.16
C PHE A 948 52.39 30.65 30.87
N ASP A 949 51.73 31.32 31.85
CA ASP A 949 51.88 31.37 33.33
C ASP A 949 50.56 31.78 34.08
N THR A 950 50.57 31.63 35.42
CA THR A 950 49.81 32.27 36.54
C THR A 950 48.53 33.11 36.28
N MET A 951 47.36 32.77 36.88
CA MET A 951 46.82 33.12 38.23
C MET A 951 46.33 34.57 38.46
N GLY A 952 45.16 34.75 39.11
CA GLY A 952 44.72 36.04 39.68
C GLY A 952 43.21 36.18 39.99
N SER A 953 42.82 36.04 41.26
CA SER A 953 41.42 36.04 41.77
C SER A 953 40.80 37.43 42.06
N GLU A 954 39.47 37.54 41.88
CA GLU A 954 38.41 38.12 42.75
C GLU A 954 38.72 39.09 43.93
N PRO A 955 37.72 39.85 44.49
CA PRO A 955 36.54 40.51 43.88
C PRO A 955 36.13 41.89 44.54
N SER A 956 34.95 42.42 44.17
CA SER A 956 33.96 43.19 44.99
C SER A 956 33.89 44.75 45.02
N ASN A 957 32.73 45.25 44.53
CA ASN A 957 31.84 46.35 44.99
C ASN A 957 32.35 47.57 45.83
N LYS A 958 32.06 48.81 45.36
CA LYS A 958 30.97 49.69 45.90
C LYS A 958 30.78 51.09 45.24
N THR A 959 29.60 51.29 44.64
CA THR A 959 28.63 52.44 44.74
C THR A 959 29.02 53.95 44.62
N CYS A 960 28.07 54.71 44.02
CA CYS A 960 27.78 56.17 44.11
C CYS A 960 28.57 57.16 43.22
N SER A 961 28.00 58.29 42.74
CA SER A 961 26.58 58.74 42.57
C SER A 961 26.48 60.05 41.74
N THR A 962 25.26 60.44 41.32
CA THR A 962 24.81 61.72 40.69
C THR A 962 25.35 62.09 39.29
N GLY A 963 24.63 62.84 38.42
CA GLY A 963 23.23 63.31 38.45
C GLY A 963 22.81 64.19 37.24
N SER A 964 21.53 64.63 37.22
CA SER A 964 20.88 65.68 36.37
C SER A 964 20.70 65.51 34.84
N ASN A 965 19.46 65.75 34.40
CA ASN A 965 18.97 66.06 33.02
C ASN A 965 18.54 67.57 32.98
N PRO A 966 17.79 68.06 31.96
CA PRO A 966 18.08 68.38 30.54
C PRO A 966 17.93 69.94 30.34
N PRO A 967 17.36 70.57 29.26
CA PRO A 967 17.05 70.20 27.86
C PRO A 967 17.40 71.27 26.76
N SER A 968 17.05 70.95 25.49
CA SER A 968 16.29 71.81 24.52
C SER A 968 16.93 72.39 23.23
N LEU A 969 16.09 72.34 22.16
CA LEU A 969 15.90 73.25 21.01
C LEU A 969 16.81 73.22 19.75
N THR A 970 16.30 73.86 18.69
CA THR A 970 16.51 73.61 17.25
C THR A 970 16.59 74.88 16.39
N LEU A 971 17.38 74.86 15.31
CA LEU A 971 17.51 75.85 14.20
C LEU A 971 18.12 75.10 12.98
N GLU A 972 17.95 75.44 11.69
CA GLU A 972 16.97 76.26 10.94
C GLU A 972 17.08 75.89 9.42
N GLU A 973 16.21 76.39 8.53
CA GLU A 973 16.21 76.10 7.07
C GLU A 973 17.00 77.16 6.24
N ILE A 974 17.24 76.91 4.93
CA ILE A 974 16.99 77.89 3.83
C ILE A 974 17.19 77.28 2.40
N PHE A 975 16.45 77.87 1.45
CA PHE A 975 16.10 77.51 0.07
C PHE A 975 17.19 77.36 -1.01
N GLY A 976 16.79 76.74 -2.14
CA GLY A 976 17.39 76.90 -3.48
C GLY A 976 16.60 76.20 -4.61
N ASP A 977 15.86 76.97 -5.42
CA ASP A 977 15.08 76.52 -6.60
C ASP A 977 16.00 76.18 -7.82
N ASP A 978 15.58 75.74 -9.02
CA ASP A 978 14.30 75.90 -9.76
C ASP A 978 14.18 74.91 -10.96
N ARG A 979 12.95 74.78 -11.51
CA ARG A 979 12.54 74.23 -12.84
C ARG A 979 12.61 72.73 -13.16
N SER A 980 11.77 72.17 -14.07
CA SER A 980 10.31 72.30 -14.30
C SER A 980 9.86 71.48 -15.54
N GLY A 981 8.77 70.72 -15.41
CA GLY A 981 7.76 70.57 -16.48
C GLY A 981 7.81 69.37 -17.44
N GLY A 982 6.64 68.78 -17.71
CA GLY A 982 6.33 68.04 -18.95
C GLY A 982 6.35 66.50 -18.90
N GLY A 983 5.16 65.88 -18.94
CA GLY A 983 4.95 64.57 -19.59
C GLY A 983 4.11 64.79 -20.87
N PRO A 984 3.28 63.83 -21.32
CA PRO A 984 3.37 62.36 -21.20
C PRO A 984 3.20 61.65 -22.58
N THR A 985 3.65 60.40 -22.75
CA THR A 985 3.25 59.57 -23.93
C THR A 985 3.39 58.06 -23.74
N HIS A 986 2.64 57.28 -24.52
CA HIS A 986 2.60 55.81 -24.56
C HIS A 986 3.63 55.20 -25.57
N PRO A 987 3.88 53.86 -25.57
CA PRO A 987 4.98 53.22 -26.31
C PRO A 987 4.64 52.92 -27.78
N PRO A 988 5.58 52.36 -28.59
CA PRO A 988 5.53 50.90 -28.82
C PRO A 988 6.85 50.17 -29.19
N SER A 989 6.85 48.84 -28.93
CA SER A 989 7.36 47.71 -29.76
C SER A 989 8.75 47.66 -30.47
N ASN A 990 9.41 46.51 -30.25
CA ASN A 990 10.05 45.61 -31.25
C ASN A 990 11.52 45.78 -31.74
N CYS A 991 12.16 44.60 -31.88
CA CYS A 991 13.26 44.23 -32.78
C CYS A 991 14.67 44.82 -32.52
N ASP A 992 15.79 44.10 -32.71
CA ASP A 992 16.00 42.68 -33.04
C ASP A 992 17.41 42.19 -32.62
N ASP A 993 17.58 40.86 -32.55
CA ASP A 993 18.82 40.05 -32.70
C ASP A 993 20.21 40.57 -32.27
N ARG A 994 20.90 39.79 -31.40
CA ARG A 994 22.09 38.99 -31.83
C ARG A 994 22.70 38.05 -30.76
N THR A 995 22.58 36.75 -31.04
CA THR A 995 23.62 35.70 -31.04
C THR A 995 24.73 35.62 -29.96
N GLN A 996 24.94 34.38 -29.46
CA GLN A 996 26.13 33.85 -28.72
C GLN A 996 26.26 34.32 -27.24
N THR A 997 26.77 33.52 -26.28
CA THR A 997 27.43 32.20 -26.35
C THR A 997 27.10 31.33 -25.11
N PHE A 998 27.39 30.02 -25.16
CA PHE A 998 27.39 29.13 -23.98
C PHE A 998 28.41 29.58 -22.91
N ASN A 999 28.08 29.37 -21.63
CA ASN A 999 29.06 29.06 -20.59
C ASN A 999 28.43 28.26 -19.44
N LEU A 1000 29.13 27.25 -18.96
CA LEU A 1000 28.77 26.45 -17.77
C LEU A 1000 29.63 26.90 -16.58
N PRO A 1001 29.07 27.05 -15.37
CA PRO A 1001 29.89 27.15 -14.15
C PRO A 1001 30.48 25.77 -13.78
N PRO A 1002 31.71 25.71 -13.24
CA PRO A 1002 32.43 24.44 -13.03
C PRO A 1002 32.06 23.71 -11.74
N SER A 1003 32.43 22.44 -11.69
CA SER A 1003 32.38 21.55 -10.53
C SER A 1003 33.28 22.02 -9.38
N VAL A 1004 32.79 21.92 -8.14
CA VAL A 1004 33.59 22.04 -6.92
C VAL A 1004 33.92 20.64 -6.39
N ASN A 1005 35.21 20.32 -6.29
CA ASN A 1005 35.68 19.17 -5.51
C ASN A 1005 35.69 19.53 -4.01
N PHE A 1006 35.39 18.55 -3.16
CA PHE A 1006 35.80 18.58 -1.75
C PHE A 1006 36.51 17.27 -1.43
N ASP A 1007 37.73 17.40 -0.90
CA ASP A 1007 38.53 16.28 -0.40
C ASP A 1007 38.07 15.84 1.00
N PHE A 1008 38.46 14.63 1.39
CA PHE A 1008 38.14 14.04 2.69
C PHE A 1008 38.98 14.61 3.84
N GLN A 1009 38.31 14.92 4.95
CA GLN A 1009 38.78 14.61 6.31
C GLN A 1009 37.59 14.32 7.23
#